data_AF-A0AAN6LUA0-F1
#
_entry.id   AF-A0AAN6LUA0-F1
#
_cell.length_a   1.000
_cell.length_b   1.000
_cell.length_c   1.000
_cell.angle_alpha   90.00
_cell.angle_beta   90.00
_cell.angle_gamma   90.00
#
_symmetry.space_group_name_H-M   'P 1'
#
loop_
_entity.id
_entity.type
_entity.pdbx_description
1 polymer ?
#
loop_
_entity_poly.entity_id
_entity_poly.type
_entity_poly.pdbx_seq_one_letter_code
_entity_poly.pdbx_strand_id
1 'polypeptide(L)'
;MAEATAADGKMKDLSISQVKKNKKDGAPKTAAKKPQQQKKKIEGAALIGIDVAKEDDLAEWYQQVITKGQMISYYDVAGCYILEPASYAIWENIKAWFDAKIKTLKVRNAYFPIFISSDNLEREKEHLEGFAAEVAWVTKGGKSDLEKPVAVRPTSETAMYPHFARKIQSHRDLPLKLNQWNNVVRWEFKHPMPFIRSREFLWQEGHTAHLTQEQATEEVLQILDWYADVYQELLAVPVVKGTKTVNEKFPGADFTTTIEGFIPATGRGIQAATSHALGQHFSKMFNITVEDPNAKEAGKSEHIYVWQNSWGLTTRSIGVMILTHGDNRGLVIPPRVAEIQVVIIPAGVTAKTSAEAKEDLYKKVDAIKSDLESVGVRVETDLREGYSPGFKFNDWEMKGIPLRIEFGPKDAEKGQVTTSRRDIEDKVQARGETKIEDLKEAIPQLLEQIQKDMLAKATKAYDEHRVQLTDWEQFVPTLNGKNVILVPHCEGDKCEDEVKAKSARTALGDGVAEDKQAPAMGAKSLCIPFEQPEGIKEGETKCINPDCKNFAKKGLHHTLRACALNGHARACTLPELPGPDLDTKVLIRPGLATFRRPSTDSTQPTPQATQGIRTSSLCNLTSTPPRGPLSFAPSHLRDSLVTIDPPPYTQAASSRQMASFPPLPFTQATADPALGPEIEMIPNFCVQSFARYLPTGCHPCYDCYMKPEYEPARKKWMRIYADIHPGCKPEDVERMSGIEDIARNLGLLNVAQEVNTAESGKVEAVQDEAEMQKMG
;
A
#
# COMPACT_ATOMS: atom_id res chain seq x y z
N MET A 1 -8.83 45.10 -47.73
CA MET A 1 -7.72 44.73 -48.63
C MET A 1 -7.76 43.21 -48.68
N ALA A 2 -8.25 42.66 -49.79
CA ALA A 2 -7.41 42.15 -50.90
C ALA A 2 -6.70 40.85 -50.49
N GLU A 3 -6.81 39.71 -51.17
CA GLU A 3 -7.64 39.19 -52.27
C GLU A 3 -6.96 37.87 -52.68
N ALA A 4 -7.70 36.77 -52.91
CA ALA A 4 -7.33 35.70 -53.87
C ALA A 4 -8.35 34.53 -53.86
N THR A 5 -9.11 34.41 -54.95
CA THR A 5 -9.56 33.17 -55.65
C THR A 5 -9.76 31.85 -54.87
N ALA A 6 -10.93 31.19 -54.83
CA ALA A 6 -11.84 30.73 -55.93
C ALA A 6 -11.24 29.63 -56.83
N ALA A 7 -11.97 28.64 -57.39
CA ALA A 7 -13.30 28.01 -57.17
C ALA A 7 -13.30 26.68 -58.00
N ASP A 8 -14.28 25.76 -58.07
CA ASP A 8 -15.67 25.53 -57.61
C ASP A 8 -15.80 23.97 -57.47
N GLY A 9 -16.83 23.29 -56.95
CA GLY A 9 -18.15 23.72 -56.48
C GLY A 9 -19.18 22.58 -56.39
N LYS A 10 -20.32 22.93 -55.77
CA LYS A 10 -21.71 22.52 -56.10
C LYS A 10 -22.14 21.03 -56.04
N MET A 11 -23.39 20.71 -55.66
CA MET A 11 -24.40 21.37 -54.81
C MET A 11 -25.61 20.40 -54.65
N LYS A 12 -26.46 20.64 -53.64
CA LYS A 12 -27.95 20.51 -53.61
C LYS A 12 -28.44 20.21 -52.18
N ASP A 13 -29.59 20.72 -51.70
CA ASP A 13 -30.44 21.76 -52.28
C ASP A 13 -31.14 22.66 -51.24
N LEU A 14 -31.71 23.72 -51.78
CA LEU A 14 -32.40 24.90 -51.23
C LEU A 14 -33.24 24.84 -49.92
N SER A 15 -33.33 26.02 -49.30
CA SER A 15 -34.15 26.42 -48.14
C SER A 15 -35.57 26.94 -48.51
N ILE A 16 -36.23 27.69 -47.59
CA ILE A 16 -37.40 28.61 -47.78
C ILE A 16 -38.80 27.94 -47.84
N SER A 17 -39.87 28.38 -47.15
CA SER A 17 -40.06 29.45 -46.12
C SER A 17 -41.47 29.43 -45.46
N GLN A 18 -41.75 30.41 -44.57
CA GLN A 18 -43.06 30.85 -44.00
C GLN A 18 -43.71 29.92 -42.94
N VAL A 19 -44.09 30.29 -41.69
CA VAL A 19 -44.48 31.53 -40.93
C VAL A 19 -45.99 31.74 -40.75
N LYS A 20 -46.53 31.50 -39.53
CA LYS A 20 -47.58 32.33 -38.85
C LYS A 20 -47.93 31.94 -37.38
N LYS A 21 -47.60 32.86 -36.45
CA LYS A 21 -48.26 33.27 -35.16
C LYS A 21 -48.85 32.26 -34.14
N ASN A 22 -48.09 32.05 -33.06
CA ASN A 22 -48.39 32.26 -31.62
C ASN A 22 -49.80 31.98 -31.00
N LYS A 23 -49.82 31.17 -29.93
CA LYS A 23 -49.92 31.64 -28.52
C LYS A 23 -49.70 30.51 -27.47
N LYS A 24 -49.02 30.86 -26.36
CA LYS A 24 -49.16 30.44 -24.92
C LYS A 24 -49.59 29.01 -24.56
N ASP A 25 -49.07 28.32 -23.54
CA ASP A 25 -47.95 28.48 -22.58
C ASP A 25 -47.67 27.04 -22.02
N GLY A 26 -46.59 26.67 -21.32
CA GLY A 26 -45.43 27.36 -20.75
C GLY A 26 -44.55 26.35 -19.95
N ALA A 27 -43.70 26.82 -19.02
CA ALA A 27 -42.81 26.00 -18.16
C ALA A 27 -41.72 25.18 -18.95
N PRO A 28 -40.73 24.49 -18.30
CA PRO A 28 -39.33 24.85 -18.56
C PRO A 28 -38.58 23.90 -19.51
N LYS A 29 -37.56 24.45 -20.19
CA LYS A 29 -36.68 23.70 -21.11
C LYS A 29 -35.79 22.70 -20.37
N THR A 30 -35.69 21.49 -20.92
CA THR A 30 -34.63 20.52 -20.59
C THR A 30 -33.25 21.08 -20.97
N ALA A 31 -32.30 21.02 -20.05
CA ALA A 31 -30.90 21.32 -20.36
C ALA A 31 -30.31 20.18 -21.21
N ALA A 32 -29.54 20.54 -22.25
CA ALA A 32 -28.94 19.55 -23.15
C ALA A 32 -27.92 18.66 -22.42
N LYS A 33 -27.98 17.34 -22.64
CA LYS A 33 -26.93 16.41 -22.19
C LYS A 33 -25.61 16.79 -22.87
N LYS A 34 -24.57 17.13 -22.10
CA LYS A 34 -23.19 17.20 -22.62
C LYS A 34 -22.75 15.80 -23.08
N PRO A 35 -21.92 15.68 -24.13
CA PRO A 35 -21.40 14.38 -24.55
C PRO A 35 -20.62 13.69 -23.43
N GLN A 36 -20.82 12.39 -23.24
CA GLN A 36 -19.91 11.59 -22.43
C GLN A 36 -18.61 11.40 -23.22
N GLN A 37 -17.49 11.82 -22.66
CA GLN A 37 -16.18 11.51 -23.24
C GLN A 37 -15.97 9.99 -23.18
N GLN A 38 -15.77 9.36 -24.33
CA GLN A 38 -15.26 7.99 -24.38
C GLN A 38 -13.85 8.00 -23.77
N LYS A 39 -13.56 7.07 -22.84
CA LYS A 39 -12.19 6.87 -22.35
C LYS A 39 -11.31 6.55 -23.57
N LYS A 40 -10.18 7.26 -23.73
CA LYS A 40 -9.15 6.84 -24.68
C LYS A 40 -8.64 5.46 -24.27
N LYS A 41 -8.53 4.55 -25.23
CA LYS A 41 -7.74 3.33 -25.10
C LYS A 41 -6.42 3.52 -25.83
N ILE A 42 -5.38 2.79 -25.41
CA ILE A 42 -4.14 2.70 -26.19
C ILE A 42 -4.47 1.95 -27.50
N GLU A 43 -4.24 2.59 -28.65
CA GLU A 43 -4.44 1.94 -29.95
C GLU A 43 -3.45 0.78 -30.12
N GLY A 44 -3.96 -0.40 -30.50
CA GLY A 44 -3.14 -1.61 -30.65
C GLY A 44 -2.87 -2.40 -29.35
N ALA A 45 -3.44 -2.00 -28.20
CA ALA A 45 -3.42 -2.84 -27.00
C ALA A 45 -4.11 -4.19 -27.27
N ALA A 46 -3.37 -5.29 -27.20
CA ALA A 46 -3.95 -6.63 -27.17
C ALA A 46 -4.73 -6.83 -25.87
N LEU A 47 -5.76 -7.69 -25.86
CA LEU A 47 -6.67 -7.94 -24.73
C LEU A 47 -6.00 -8.38 -23.39
N ILE A 48 -4.69 -8.64 -23.43
CA ILE A 48 -3.83 -9.14 -22.35
C ILE A 48 -2.85 -8.04 -21.87
N GLY A 49 -2.66 -6.97 -22.64
CA GLY A 49 -1.76 -5.86 -22.34
C GLY A 49 -2.35 -4.88 -21.31
N ILE A 50 -1.66 -3.76 -21.06
CA ILE A 50 -2.22 -2.62 -20.33
C ILE A 50 -3.08 -1.80 -21.31
N ASP A 51 -4.34 -1.52 -20.95
CA ASP A 51 -5.31 -0.86 -21.85
C ASP A 51 -5.29 0.68 -21.75
N VAL A 52 -4.71 1.21 -20.66
CA VAL A 52 -4.84 2.59 -20.18
C VAL A 52 -3.48 3.12 -19.75
N ALA A 53 -3.09 4.30 -20.24
CA ALA A 53 -1.78 4.87 -19.97
C ALA A 53 -1.65 5.39 -18.52
N LYS A 54 -0.45 5.23 -17.95
CA LYS A 54 -0.01 5.73 -16.64
C LYS A 54 -0.24 7.25 -16.50
N GLU A 55 -0.16 7.96 -17.61
CA GLU A 55 -0.31 9.40 -17.74
C GLU A 55 -1.78 9.86 -17.82
N ASP A 56 -2.70 9.03 -18.31
CA ASP A 56 -4.13 9.36 -18.51
C ASP A 56 -4.99 9.06 -17.26
N ASP A 57 -4.85 7.86 -16.67
CA ASP A 57 -5.60 7.42 -15.48
C ASP A 57 -4.73 6.47 -14.64
N LEU A 58 -3.85 7.05 -13.82
CA LEU A 58 -2.88 6.30 -13.00
C LEU A 58 -3.53 5.30 -12.03
N ALA A 59 -4.76 5.53 -11.60
CA ALA A 59 -5.46 4.63 -10.68
C ALA A 59 -5.87 3.33 -11.39
N GLU A 60 -6.46 3.46 -12.57
CA GLU A 60 -6.79 2.34 -13.47
C GLU A 60 -5.51 1.63 -13.95
N TRP A 61 -4.49 2.37 -14.39
CA TRP A 61 -3.19 1.82 -14.77
C TRP A 61 -2.57 0.98 -13.64
N TYR A 62 -2.52 1.53 -12.41
CA TYR A 62 -1.93 0.82 -11.27
C TYR A 62 -2.70 -0.46 -10.94
N GLN A 63 -4.04 -0.42 -10.96
CA GLN A 63 -4.88 -1.60 -10.79
C GLN A 63 -4.61 -2.67 -11.87
N GLN A 64 -4.45 -2.28 -13.13
CA GLN A 64 -4.14 -3.23 -14.20
C GLN A 64 -2.73 -3.81 -14.05
N VAL A 65 -1.72 -2.99 -13.77
CA VAL A 65 -0.32 -3.42 -13.62
C VAL A 65 -0.14 -4.42 -12.48
N ILE A 66 -0.73 -4.18 -11.30
CA ILE A 66 -0.57 -5.10 -10.15
C ILE A 66 -1.38 -6.40 -10.28
N THR A 67 -2.44 -6.44 -11.10
CA THR A 67 -3.26 -7.64 -11.31
C THR A 67 -2.80 -8.44 -12.52
N LYS A 68 -2.67 -7.83 -13.70
CA LYS A 68 -2.14 -8.47 -14.92
C LYS A 68 -0.68 -8.89 -14.76
N GLY A 69 0.10 -8.14 -13.96
CA GLY A 69 1.46 -8.50 -13.55
C GLY A 69 1.57 -9.47 -12.37
N GLN A 70 0.45 -10.03 -11.88
CA GLN A 70 0.40 -11.06 -10.83
C GLN A 70 1.10 -10.68 -9.50
N MET A 71 0.89 -9.44 -9.02
CA MET A 71 1.43 -8.97 -7.74
C MET A 71 0.41 -9.05 -6.59
N ILE A 72 -0.88 -8.82 -6.88
CA ILE A 72 -1.96 -9.02 -5.90
C ILE A 72 -3.20 -9.64 -6.51
N SER A 73 -3.92 -10.41 -5.69
CA SER A 73 -5.34 -10.70 -5.89
C SER A 73 -6.20 -9.89 -4.91
N TYR A 74 -7.36 -9.43 -5.37
CA TYR A 74 -8.33 -8.73 -4.54
C TYR A 74 -8.99 -9.73 -3.57
N TYR A 75 -9.12 -9.33 -2.30
CA TYR A 75 -9.80 -10.11 -1.27
C TYR A 75 -11.23 -9.59 -1.06
N ASP A 76 -12.10 -10.40 -0.43
CA ASP A 76 -13.51 -10.05 -0.17
C ASP A 76 -13.65 -8.97 0.92
N VAL A 77 -12.74 -8.95 1.91
CA VAL A 77 -12.62 -7.87 2.88
C VAL A 77 -12.00 -6.63 2.24
N ALA A 78 -12.84 -5.62 2.00
CA ALA A 78 -12.44 -4.37 1.37
C ALA A 78 -11.27 -3.66 2.09
N GLY A 79 -10.15 -3.51 1.37
CA GLY A 79 -8.91 -2.90 1.86
C GLY A 79 -7.84 -3.92 2.29
N CYS A 80 -8.15 -5.22 2.27
CA CYS A 80 -7.17 -6.29 2.34
C CYS A 80 -6.90 -6.88 0.95
N TYR A 81 -5.71 -7.46 0.75
CA TYR A 81 -5.24 -7.96 -0.54
C TYR A 81 -4.40 -9.22 -0.31
N ILE A 82 -4.53 -10.21 -1.19
CA ILE A 82 -3.63 -11.36 -1.22
C ILE A 82 -2.32 -10.88 -1.88
N LEU A 83 -1.19 -11.12 -1.21
CA LEU A 83 0.13 -10.87 -1.77
C LEU A 83 0.58 -12.11 -2.55
N GLU A 84 0.62 -11.99 -3.88
CA GLU A 84 1.05 -13.07 -4.76
C GLU A 84 2.57 -13.32 -4.66
N PRO A 85 3.08 -14.51 -5.02
CA PRO A 85 4.49 -14.89 -4.84
C PRO A 85 5.50 -13.84 -5.31
N ALA A 86 5.33 -13.27 -6.50
CA ALA A 86 6.20 -12.22 -7.04
C ALA A 86 6.30 -10.97 -6.15
N SER A 87 5.21 -10.60 -5.46
CA SER A 87 5.22 -9.48 -4.50
C SER A 87 5.79 -9.88 -3.14
N TYR A 88 5.51 -11.11 -2.70
CA TYR A 88 5.99 -11.61 -1.42
C TYR A 88 7.50 -11.86 -1.46
N ALA A 89 8.05 -12.34 -2.58
CA ALA A 89 9.49 -12.47 -2.82
C ALA A 89 10.24 -11.12 -2.70
N ILE A 90 9.65 -10.01 -3.15
CA ILE A 90 10.22 -8.67 -2.93
C ILE A 90 10.23 -8.34 -1.44
N TRP A 91 9.16 -8.63 -0.71
CA TRP A 91 9.10 -8.44 0.74
C TRP A 91 10.13 -9.31 1.49
N GLU A 92 10.33 -10.56 1.05
CA GLU A 92 11.33 -11.46 1.62
C GLU A 92 12.77 -11.02 1.32
N ASN A 93 13.05 -10.47 0.14
CA ASN A 93 14.34 -9.87 -0.18
C ASN A 93 14.63 -8.62 0.68
N ILE A 94 13.65 -7.71 0.81
CA ILE A 94 13.74 -6.55 1.73
C ILE A 94 14.01 -7.04 3.17
N LYS A 95 13.26 -8.05 3.61
CA LYS A 95 13.38 -8.64 4.95
C LYS A 95 14.74 -9.27 5.18
N ALA A 96 15.22 -10.12 4.29
CA ALA A 96 16.52 -10.79 4.43
C ALA A 96 17.68 -9.78 4.52
N TRP A 97 17.67 -8.76 3.66
CA TRP A 97 18.70 -7.72 3.64
C TRP A 97 18.67 -6.83 4.90
N PHE A 98 17.49 -6.33 5.28
CA PHE A 98 17.37 -5.42 6.43
C PHE A 98 17.59 -6.16 7.76
N ASP A 99 17.13 -7.42 7.87
CA ASP A 99 17.38 -8.28 9.02
C ASP A 99 18.87 -8.57 9.22
N ALA A 100 19.63 -8.77 8.13
CA ALA A 100 21.08 -8.90 8.18
C ALA A 100 21.77 -7.62 8.67
N LYS A 101 21.29 -6.44 8.24
CA LYS A 101 21.80 -5.14 8.71
C LYS A 101 21.54 -4.92 10.20
N ILE A 102 20.30 -5.01 10.68
CA ILE A 102 19.99 -4.73 12.10
C ILE A 102 20.66 -5.69 13.10
N LYS A 103 20.97 -6.93 12.68
CA LYS A 103 21.78 -7.87 13.46
C LYS A 103 23.19 -7.37 13.76
N THR A 104 23.79 -6.52 12.90
CA THR A 104 25.10 -5.91 13.17
C THR A 104 25.07 -4.94 14.36
N LEU A 105 23.96 -4.21 14.57
CA LEU A 105 23.70 -3.40 15.76
C LEU A 105 23.28 -4.23 16.99
N LYS A 106 23.36 -5.57 16.89
CA LYS A 106 22.91 -6.54 17.91
C LYS A 106 21.41 -6.48 18.22
N VAL A 107 20.60 -5.95 17.30
CA VAL A 107 19.13 -6.04 17.39
C VAL A 107 18.71 -7.51 17.29
N ARG A 108 17.78 -7.94 18.13
CA ARG A 108 17.27 -9.32 18.14
C ARG A 108 15.80 -9.37 17.74
N ASN A 109 15.46 -10.32 16.88
CA ASN A 109 14.06 -10.57 16.55
C ASN A 109 13.33 -11.19 17.75
N ALA A 110 12.10 -10.72 17.94
CA ALA A 110 11.09 -11.25 18.84
C ALA A 110 9.76 -11.31 18.09
N TYR A 111 8.71 -11.77 18.76
CA TYR A 111 7.34 -11.67 18.26
C TYR A 111 6.38 -11.46 19.43
N PHE A 112 5.70 -10.32 19.46
CA PHE A 112 4.67 -10.01 20.45
C PHE A 112 3.29 -10.42 19.90
N PRO A 113 2.33 -10.79 20.77
CA PRO A 113 0.97 -11.14 20.36
C PRO A 113 0.27 -10.04 19.56
N ILE A 114 -0.64 -10.44 18.67
CA ILE A 114 -1.43 -9.51 17.84
C ILE A 114 -2.51 -8.76 18.64
N PHE A 115 -2.92 -9.30 19.80
CA PHE A 115 -3.98 -8.74 20.64
C PHE A 115 -3.44 -7.89 21.78
N ILE A 116 -4.05 -6.73 21.99
CA ILE A 116 -3.76 -5.77 23.06
C ILE A 116 -5.02 -5.60 23.91
N SER A 117 -4.91 -5.64 25.25
CA SER A 117 -6.07 -5.43 26.12
C SER A 117 -6.50 -3.96 26.16
N SER A 118 -7.81 -3.71 26.30
CA SER A 118 -8.39 -2.36 26.48
C SER A 118 -7.64 -1.55 27.54
N ASP A 119 -7.49 -2.10 28.74
CA ASP A 119 -6.84 -1.47 29.91
C ASP A 119 -5.39 -1.02 29.68
N ASN A 120 -4.73 -1.58 28.66
CA ASN A 120 -3.33 -1.33 28.34
C ASN A 120 -3.17 -0.41 27.13
N LEU A 121 -4.08 -0.53 26.14
CA LEU A 121 -4.20 0.43 25.05
C LEU A 121 -4.63 1.80 25.60
N GLU A 122 -5.64 1.84 26.47
CA GLU A 122 -6.18 3.07 27.10
C GLU A 122 -5.17 3.87 27.95
N ARG A 123 -3.97 3.35 28.22
CA ARG A 123 -2.86 4.10 28.83
C ARG A 123 -2.30 5.17 27.90
N GLU A 124 -2.44 4.97 26.59
CA GLU A 124 -1.94 5.85 25.54
C GLU A 124 -3.03 6.83 25.03
N LYS A 125 -4.10 7.06 25.82
CA LYS A 125 -5.31 7.81 25.41
C LYS A 125 -5.03 9.11 24.67
N GLU A 126 -4.11 9.95 25.17
CA GLU A 126 -3.75 11.25 24.56
C GLU A 126 -3.17 11.12 23.14
N HIS A 127 -2.57 9.99 22.78
CA HIS A 127 -2.09 9.71 21.42
C HIS A 127 -3.12 8.93 20.59
N LEU A 128 -3.98 8.16 21.27
CA LEU A 128 -5.06 7.40 20.63
C LEU A 128 -6.23 8.27 20.17
N GLU A 129 -6.42 9.51 20.64
CA GLU A 129 -7.47 10.38 20.10
C GLU A 129 -7.35 10.58 18.57
N GLY A 130 -6.13 10.50 18.01
CA GLY A 130 -5.89 10.51 16.56
C GLY A 130 -6.10 9.18 15.84
N PHE A 131 -6.15 8.04 16.56
CA PHE A 131 -6.17 6.68 16.00
C PHE A 131 -7.36 5.82 16.45
N ALA A 132 -8.16 6.25 17.43
CA ALA A 132 -9.19 5.43 18.08
C ALA A 132 -10.24 4.87 17.10
N ALA A 133 -10.56 5.63 16.04
CA ALA A 133 -11.45 5.20 14.98
C ALA A 133 -10.82 4.12 14.05
N GLU A 134 -9.50 4.04 13.96
CA GLU A 134 -8.77 3.04 13.16
C GLU A 134 -8.51 1.73 13.93
N VAL A 135 -8.84 1.64 15.22
CA VAL A 135 -8.61 0.42 16.03
C VAL A 135 -9.67 -0.64 15.72
N ALA A 136 -9.24 -1.80 15.23
CA ALA A 136 -10.10 -2.96 15.07
C ALA A 136 -10.22 -3.72 16.41
N TRP A 137 -11.46 -4.02 16.85
CA TRP A 137 -11.75 -4.66 18.12
C TRP A 137 -12.33 -6.07 17.95
N VAL A 138 -11.84 -7.03 18.72
CA VAL A 138 -12.45 -8.34 18.91
C VAL A 138 -13.30 -8.29 20.17
N THR A 139 -14.61 -8.45 20.00
CA THR A 139 -15.61 -8.45 21.08
C THR A 139 -16.24 -9.81 21.34
N LYS A 140 -16.03 -10.81 20.46
CA LYS A 140 -16.64 -12.14 20.54
C LYS A 140 -15.65 -13.28 20.37
N GLY A 141 -15.80 -14.31 21.19
CA GLY A 141 -15.16 -15.62 21.06
C GLY A 141 -16.18 -16.66 20.58
N GLY A 142 -16.15 -17.02 19.29
CA GLY A 142 -17.15 -17.90 18.69
C GLY A 142 -18.54 -17.27 18.71
N LYS A 143 -19.43 -17.73 19.60
CA LYS A 143 -20.78 -17.16 19.79
C LYS A 143 -20.93 -16.30 21.05
N SER A 144 -19.95 -16.33 21.96
CA SER A 144 -20.01 -15.62 23.24
C SER A 144 -19.34 -14.26 23.16
N ASP A 145 -19.92 -13.24 23.78
CA ASP A 145 -19.26 -11.97 24.04
C ASP A 145 -18.09 -12.13 25.04
N LEU A 146 -17.03 -11.35 24.85
CA LEU A 146 -15.86 -11.32 25.74
C LEU A 146 -16.11 -10.33 26.89
N GLU A 147 -15.75 -10.71 28.11
CA GLU A 147 -15.84 -9.85 29.31
C GLU A 147 -15.07 -8.52 29.13
N LYS A 148 -13.93 -8.58 28.44
CA LYS A 148 -13.18 -7.41 27.98
C LYS A 148 -12.86 -7.53 26.48
N PRO A 149 -13.21 -6.53 25.65
CA PRO A 149 -12.73 -6.45 24.28
C PRO A 149 -11.20 -6.37 24.21
N VAL A 150 -10.63 -6.96 23.17
CA VAL A 150 -9.20 -6.82 22.84
C VAL A 150 -9.03 -6.17 21.47
N ALA A 151 -8.09 -5.24 21.37
CA ALA A 151 -7.73 -4.60 20.11
C ALA A 151 -6.80 -5.50 19.30
N VAL A 152 -6.96 -5.52 17.98
CA VAL A 152 -5.94 -5.99 17.05
C VAL A 152 -4.91 -4.87 16.91
N ARG A 153 -3.61 -5.17 16.99
CA ARG A 153 -2.56 -4.13 17.04
C ARG A 153 -2.63 -3.15 15.86
N PRO A 154 -2.75 -1.83 16.13
CA PRO A 154 -2.44 -0.78 15.16
C PRO A 154 -0.93 -0.44 15.18
N THR A 155 -0.26 -0.69 16.30
CA THR A 155 1.17 -0.48 16.59
C THR A 155 1.51 -1.24 17.88
N SER A 156 2.79 -1.57 18.17
CA SER A 156 3.13 -2.42 19.34
C SER A 156 3.74 -1.69 20.54
N GLU A 157 3.84 -0.36 20.58
CA GLU A 157 4.32 0.43 21.73
C GLU A 157 3.71 -0.07 23.07
N THR A 158 2.38 -0.04 23.19
CA THR A 158 1.64 -0.50 24.38
C THR A 158 1.83 -2.01 24.63
N ALA A 159 1.98 -2.84 23.59
CA ALA A 159 2.18 -4.28 23.76
C ALA A 159 3.59 -4.64 24.28
N MET A 160 4.60 -3.85 23.89
CA MET A 160 6.02 -4.11 24.16
C MET A 160 6.52 -3.43 25.43
N TYR A 161 6.13 -2.19 25.70
CA TYR A 161 6.71 -1.41 26.80
C TYR A 161 6.41 -1.92 28.23
N PRO A 162 5.27 -2.55 28.54
CA PRO A 162 5.09 -3.31 29.78
C PRO A 162 6.07 -4.49 29.92
N HIS A 163 6.57 -5.08 28.82
CA HIS A 163 7.61 -6.11 28.86
C HIS A 163 8.99 -5.48 29.07
N PHE A 164 9.28 -4.34 28.43
CA PHE A 164 10.53 -3.59 28.64
C PHE A 164 10.69 -3.19 30.12
N ALA A 165 9.64 -2.67 30.75
CA ALA A 165 9.59 -2.32 32.17
C ALA A 165 9.88 -3.50 33.13
N ARG A 166 9.71 -4.75 32.68
CA ARG A 166 10.02 -5.98 33.44
C ARG A 166 11.35 -6.63 33.05
N LYS A 167 11.98 -6.18 31.97
CA LYS A 167 13.25 -6.72 31.45
C LYS A 167 14.44 -5.81 31.73
N ILE A 168 14.21 -4.52 31.79
CA ILE A 168 15.19 -3.50 32.15
C ILE A 168 15.00 -3.25 33.65
N GLN A 169 16.01 -3.60 34.46
CA GLN A 169 16.02 -3.36 35.91
C GLN A 169 17.32 -2.62 36.32
N SER A 170 18.41 -2.82 35.58
CA SER A 170 19.70 -2.16 35.77
C SER A 170 20.19 -1.54 34.45
N HIS A 171 21.10 -0.56 34.52
CA HIS A 171 21.80 -0.02 33.34
C HIS A 171 22.56 -1.11 32.56
N ARG A 172 22.85 -2.25 33.19
CA ARG A 172 23.48 -3.43 32.57
C ARG A 172 22.58 -4.21 31.61
N ASP A 173 21.26 -3.99 31.67
CA ASP A 173 20.29 -4.58 30.73
C ASP A 173 20.19 -3.76 29.42
N LEU A 174 20.91 -2.64 29.34
CA LEU A 174 20.90 -1.70 28.22
C LEU A 174 22.16 -1.83 27.33
N PRO A 175 22.06 -1.59 26.02
CA PRO A 175 20.84 -1.25 25.29
C PRO A 175 19.97 -2.49 25.01
N LEU A 176 18.69 -2.44 25.36
CA LEU A 176 17.73 -3.47 24.96
C LEU A 176 17.25 -3.15 23.54
N LYS A 177 17.57 -4.02 22.59
CA LYS A 177 17.22 -3.83 21.17
C LYS A 177 16.39 -4.99 20.63
N LEU A 178 15.12 -4.75 20.32
CA LEU A 178 14.20 -5.76 19.78
C LEU A 178 13.57 -5.30 18.46
N ASN A 179 13.30 -6.27 17.59
CA ASN A 179 12.61 -6.08 16.32
C ASN A 179 11.55 -7.18 16.14
N GLN A 180 10.49 -6.91 15.39
CA GLN A 180 9.57 -7.94 14.92
C GLN A 180 9.12 -7.68 13.47
N TRP A 181 8.75 -8.77 12.79
CA TRP A 181 8.14 -8.78 11.47
C TRP A 181 6.73 -9.34 11.61
N ASN A 182 5.72 -8.58 11.22
CA ASN A 182 4.32 -8.92 11.51
C ASN A 182 3.32 -8.18 10.60
N ASN A 183 2.07 -8.61 10.69
CA ASN A 183 0.93 -7.83 10.21
C ASN A 183 0.49 -6.78 11.25
N VAL A 184 -0.13 -5.71 10.73
CA VAL A 184 -0.82 -4.64 11.47
C VAL A 184 -2.19 -4.45 10.84
N VAL A 185 -3.19 -4.14 11.67
CA VAL A 185 -4.53 -3.76 11.21
C VAL A 185 -4.83 -2.32 11.63
N ARG A 186 -5.15 -1.47 10.65
CA ARG A 186 -5.67 -0.12 10.85
C ARG A 186 -6.90 0.07 9.97
N TRP A 187 -8.04 0.43 10.57
CA TRP A 187 -9.32 0.51 9.88
C TRP A 187 -9.48 1.82 9.08
N GLU A 188 -8.55 2.04 8.16
CA GLU A 188 -8.48 3.20 7.26
C GLU A 188 -9.85 3.50 6.61
N PHE A 189 -10.32 4.73 6.83
CA PHE A 189 -11.56 5.28 6.27
C PHE A 189 -11.33 5.91 4.88
N LYS A 190 -10.09 6.25 4.56
CA LYS A 190 -9.70 6.73 3.23
C LYS A 190 -9.69 5.56 2.27
N HIS A 191 -9.97 5.82 0.99
CA HIS A 191 -9.98 4.79 -0.04
C HIS A 191 -8.67 3.98 0.00
N PRO A 192 -8.71 2.65 0.13
CA PRO A 192 -7.51 1.85 0.19
C PRO A 192 -6.82 1.81 -1.18
N MET A 193 -5.51 1.65 -1.19
CA MET A 193 -4.70 1.50 -2.40
C MET A 193 -3.67 0.39 -2.13
N PRO A 194 -3.63 -0.68 -2.93
CA PRO A 194 -2.72 -1.81 -2.73
C PRO A 194 -1.28 -1.37 -2.47
N PHE A 195 -0.63 -2.01 -1.50
CA PHE A 195 0.67 -1.65 -0.91
C PHE A 195 0.74 -0.27 -0.23
N ILE A 196 0.26 0.79 -0.87
CA ILE A 196 0.41 2.18 -0.41
C ILE A 196 -0.37 2.47 0.89
N ARG A 197 -1.60 1.96 0.98
CA ARG A 197 -2.54 2.12 2.09
C ARG A 197 -3.59 0.99 2.05
N SER A 198 -3.26 -0.15 2.62
CA SER A 198 -4.21 -1.24 2.90
C SER A 198 -4.62 -1.22 4.38
N ARG A 199 -5.72 -1.90 4.73
CA ARG A 199 -6.20 -2.01 6.13
C ARG A 199 -5.39 -3.01 6.92
N GLU A 200 -5.07 -4.14 6.31
CA GLU A 200 -4.00 -5.02 6.76
C GLU A 200 -2.75 -4.77 5.91
N PHE A 201 -1.59 -4.65 6.55
CA PHE A 201 -0.30 -4.59 5.87
C PHE A 201 0.77 -5.35 6.66
N LEU A 202 1.76 -5.88 5.94
CA LEU A 202 2.96 -6.42 6.57
C LEU A 202 3.96 -5.28 6.81
N TRP A 203 4.62 -5.34 7.96
CA TRP A 203 5.67 -4.40 8.31
C TRP A 203 6.76 -5.04 9.16
N GLN A 204 7.78 -4.23 9.36
CA GLN A 204 8.80 -4.39 10.38
C GLN A 204 8.61 -3.25 11.39
N GLU A 205 8.62 -3.57 12.69
CA GLU A 205 8.69 -2.58 13.77
C GLU A 205 9.82 -2.94 14.75
N GLY A 206 10.69 -1.97 14.99
CA GLY A 206 11.86 -2.09 15.86
C GLY A 206 11.73 -1.12 17.02
N HIS A 207 11.98 -1.61 18.23
CA HIS A 207 11.84 -0.83 19.47
C HIS A 207 13.06 -1.07 20.35
N THR A 208 13.65 0.02 20.84
CA THR A 208 14.90 -0.05 21.60
C THR A 208 14.87 0.87 22.82
N ALA A 209 15.74 0.59 23.77
CA ALA A 209 15.97 1.38 24.97
C ALA A 209 17.48 1.47 25.25
N HIS A 210 17.95 2.69 25.53
CA HIS A 210 19.36 3.06 25.71
C HIS A 210 19.55 3.83 27.01
N LEU A 211 20.81 3.97 27.45
CA LEU A 211 21.14 4.70 28.67
C LEU A 211 21.14 6.22 28.46
N THR A 212 21.53 6.69 27.26
CA THR A 212 21.67 8.14 26.97
C THR A 212 21.00 8.54 25.65
N GLN A 213 20.76 9.85 25.47
CA GLN A 213 20.10 10.40 24.29
C GLN A 213 20.95 10.28 23.02
N GLU A 214 22.28 10.32 23.16
CA GLU A 214 23.24 10.23 22.07
C GLU A 214 23.22 8.83 21.46
N GLN A 215 23.24 7.77 22.30
CA GLN A 215 23.11 6.37 21.88
C GLN A 215 21.81 6.10 21.13
N ALA A 216 20.71 6.68 21.63
CA ALA A 216 19.41 6.60 20.97
C ALA A 216 19.41 7.33 19.60
N THR A 217 20.00 8.53 19.55
CA THR A 217 20.07 9.36 18.33
C THR A 217 20.95 8.74 17.23
N GLU A 218 22.11 8.17 17.60
CA GLU A 218 23.01 7.45 16.69
C GLU A 218 22.27 6.31 15.97
N GLU A 219 21.51 5.51 16.71
CA GLU A 219 20.71 4.43 16.14
C GLU A 219 19.55 4.94 15.26
N VAL A 220 18.87 6.03 15.65
CA VAL A 220 17.79 6.61 14.84
C VAL A 220 18.28 6.98 13.44
N LEU A 221 19.48 7.58 13.36
CA LEU A 221 20.11 7.95 12.09
C LEU A 221 20.63 6.72 11.33
N GLN A 222 21.28 5.76 12.00
CA GLN A 222 21.79 4.55 11.33
C GLN A 222 20.66 3.71 10.71
N ILE A 223 19.51 3.60 11.40
CA ILE A 223 18.33 2.92 10.85
C ILE A 223 17.72 3.71 9.68
N LEU A 224 17.68 5.05 9.77
CA LEU A 224 17.21 5.90 8.67
C LEU A 224 18.06 5.72 7.40
N ASP A 225 19.38 5.65 7.55
CA ASP A 225 20.29 5.38 6.43
C ASP A 225 20.02 4.01 5.81
N TRP A 226 19.81 2.96 6.59
CA TRP A 226 19.46 1.64 6.04
C TRP A 226 18.06 1.56 5.44
N TYR A 227 17.12 2.40 5.86
CA TYR A 227 15.87 2.57 5.12
C TYR A 227 16.11 3.29 3.78
N ALA A 228 17.00 4.29 3.74
CA ALA A 228 17.39 4.92 2.47
C ALA A 228 18.11 3.93 1.54
N ASP A 229 18.95 3.05 2.06
CA ASP A 229 19.56 1.94 1.32
C ASP A 229 18.49 0.97 0.79
N VAL A 230 17.48 0.57 1.59
CA VAL A 230 16.41 -0.33 1.10
C VAL A 230 15.72 0.25 -0.13
N TYR A 231 15.42 1.56 -0.14
CA TYR A 231 14.80 2.17 -1.31
C TYR A 231 15.78 2.33 -2.47
N GLN A 232 17.00 2.81 -2.24
CA GLN A 232 17.96 3.08 -3.33
C GLN A 232 18.68 1.83 -3.82
N GLU A 233 19.34 1.09 -2.93
CA GLU A 233 20.16 -0.08 -3.27
C GLU A 233 19.31 -1.30 -3.67
N LEU A 234 18.16 -1.56 -3.04
CA LEU A 234 17.32 -2.71 -3.42
C LEU A 234 16.26 -2.34 -4.45
N LEU A 235 15.52 -1.26 -4.22
CA LEU A 235 14.34 -0.91 -5.01
C LEU A 235 14.61 0.09 -6.14
N ALA A 236 15.84 0.59 -6.27
CA ALA A 236 16.23 1.62 -7.25
C ALA A 236 15.37 2.91 -7.18
N VAL A 237 14.80 3.23 -6.00
CA VAL A 237 13.96 4.40 -5.74
C VAL A 237 14.77 5.47 -4.98
N PRO A 238 14.88 6.71 -5.49
CA PRO A 238 15.50 7.82 -4.76
C PRO A 238 14.59 8.32 -3.62
N VAL A 239 15.19 8.70 -2.49
CA VAL A 239 14.47 9.24 -1.33
C VAL A 239 15.27 10.35 -0.64
N VAL A 240 14.58 11.35 -0.08
CA VAL A 240 15.21 12.44 0.68
C VAL A 240 15.15 12.14 2.18
N LYS A 241 16.32 12.08 2.84
CA LYS A 241 16.44 11.98 4.31
C LYS A 241 16.19 13.33 4.98
N GLY A 242 15.39 13.34 6.05
CA GLY A 242 15.13 14.56 6.81
C GLY A 242 14.37 14.35 8.13
N THR A 243 14.15 15.43 8.87
CA THR A 243 13.32 15.46 10.09
C THR A 243 11.90 15.93 9.75
N LYS A 244 10.88 15.37 10.40
CA LYS A 244 9.52 15.93 10.39
C LYS A 244 9.47 17.28 11.13
N THR A 245 8.53 18.13 10.74
CA THR A 245 8.16 19.31 11.55
C THR A 245 7.45 18.87 12.83
N VAL A 246 7.22 19.80 13.75
CA VAL A 246 6.46 19.54 15.00
C VAL A 246 5.03 19.08 14.70
N ASN A 247 4.41 19.56 13.62
CA ASN A 247 3.06 19.18 13.20
C ASN A 247 2.94 17.80 12.52
N GLU A 248 4.00 17.32 11.86
CA GLU A 248 3.98 16.03 11.13
C GLU A 248 4.88 14.94 11.77
N LYS A 249 5.50 15.20 12.94
CA LYS A 249 6.20 14.16 13.72
C LYS A 249 5.23 13.22 14.41
N PHE A 250 5.75 12.14 14.99
CA PHE A 250 4.94 11.27 15.85
C PHE A 250 4.71 12.00 17.19
N PRO A 251 3.46 12.13 17.69
CA PRO A 251 3.20 12.91 18.90
C PRO A 251 3.92 12.41 20.15
N GLY A 252 4.18 11.10 20.26
CA GLY A 252 4.95 10.50 21.35
C GLY A 252 6.48 10.53 21.17
N ALA A 253 7.01 11.31 20.21
CA ALA A 253 8.45 11.41 19.93
C ALA A 253 9.00 12.82 20.23
N ASP A 254 10.26 12.89 20.68
CA ASP A 254 11.03 14.13 20.75
C ASP A 254 11.18 14.70 19.32
N PHE A 255 11.69 13.86 18.41
CA PHE A 255 11.74 14.12 16.98
C PHE A 255 11.52 12.84 16.15
N THR A 256 11.04 13.01 14.93
CA THR A 256 10.88 11.93 13.94
C THR A 256 11.77 12.22 12.75
N THR A 257 12.63 11.27 12.37
CA THR A 257 13.32 11.27 11.09
C THR A 257 12.58 10.41 10.07
N THR A 258 12.70 10.74 8.79
CA THR A 258 11.91 10.15 7.72
C THR A 258 12.68 10.15 6.40
N ILE A 259 12.38 9.17 5.54
CA ILE A 259 12.71 9.20 4.12
C ILE A 259 11.44 9.51 3.32
N GLU A 260 11.55 10.51 2.44
CA GLU A 260 10.44 11.00 1.63
C GLU A 260 10.73 10.73 0.14
N GLY A 261 9.95 9.82 -0.43
CA GLY A 261 9.91 9.57 -1.87
C GLY A 261 8.85 10.43 -2.56
N PHE A 262 8.78 10.36 -3.88
CA PHE A 262 7.90 11.19 -4.69
C PHE A 262 7.40 10.43 -5.93
N ILE A 263 6.16 10.69 -6.35
CA ILE A 263 5.52 10.02 -7.50
C ILE A 263 5.21 11.07 -8.59
N PRO A 264 6.10 11.27 -9.59
CA PRO A 264 5.98 12.31 -10.63
C PRO A 264 4.63 12.41 -11.32
N ALA A 265 4.08 11.28 -11.78
CA ALA A 265 2.78 11.22 -12.46
C ALA A 265 1.62 11.87 -11.66
N THR A 266 1.76 11.96 -10.33
CA THR A 266 0.75 12.51 -9.41
C THR A 266 1.07 13.90 -8.87
N GLY A 267 2.35 14.31 -8.90
CA GLY A 267 2.82 15.47 -8.14
C GLY A 267 2.70 15.31 -6.62
N ARG A 268 2.96 14.11 -6.08
CA ARG A 268 2.76 13.82 -4.64
C ARG A 268 3.96 13.18 -3.96
N GLY A 269 4.24 13.68 -2.76
CA GLY A 269 5.23 13.12 -1.83
C GLY A 269 4.67 12.00 -0.97
N ILE A 270 5.51 11.02 -0.65
CA ILE A 270 5.15 9.80 0.07
C ILE A 270 6.22 9.41 1.10
N GLN A 271 5.81 9.37 2.36
CA GLN A 271 6.61 8.86 3.48
C GLN A 271 6.90 7.36 3.26
N ALA A 272 8.17 7.07 3.00
CA ALA A 272 8.68 5.75 2.63
C ALA A 272 8.99 4.88 3.86
N ALA A 273 9.56 5.48 4.91
CA ALA A 273 9.79 4.90 6.23
C ALA A 273 10.00 6.01 7.29
N THR A 274 9.98 5.65 8.57
CA THR A 274 10.27 6.58 9.69
C THR A 274 11.08 5.92 10.80
N SER A 275 11.94 6.73 11.43
CA SER A 275 12.74 6.37 12.59
C SER A 275 12.60 7.47 13.65
N HIS A 276 12.11 7.11 14.82
CA HIS A 276 11.61 8.00 15.87
C HIS A 276 12.52 7.96 17.09
N ALA A 277 12.99 9.13 17.53
CA ALA A 277 13.54 9.30 18.87
C ALA A 277 12.37 9.55 19.83
N LEU A 278 11.99 8.54 20.62
CA LEU A 278 10.86 8.60 21.56
C LEU A 278 11.20 9.34 22.87
N GLY A 279 12.44 9.80 22.99
CA GLY A 279 12.93 10.51 24.16
C GLY A 279 12.80 9.64 25.42
N GLN A 280 12.28 10.27 26.47
CA GLN A 280 11.86 9.59 27.70
C GLN A 280 10.33 9.55 27.85
N HIS A 281 9.56 9.77 26.78
CA HIS A 281 8.09 9.92 26.88
C HIS A 281 7.42 8.61 27.31
N PHE A 282 7.62 7.55 26.53
CA PHE A 282 7.07 6.22 26.83
C PHE A 282 7.71 5.58 28.06
N SER A 283 8.98 5.86 28.36
CA SER A 283 9.64 5.34 29.56
C SER A 283 9.06 5.95 30.83
N LYS A 284 8.58 7.20 30.79
CA LYS A 284 7.82 7.82 31.88
C LYS A 284 6.43 7.20 31.99
N MET A 285 5.71 7.06 30.87
CA MET A 285 4.37 6.46 30.81
C MET A 285 4.33 5.00 31.32
N PHE A 286 5.33 4.18 30.99
CA PHE A 286 5.41 2.76 31.35
C PHE A 286 6.34 2.47 32.54
N ASN A 287 6.89 3.51 33.18
CA ASN A 287 7.87 3.44 34.28
C ASN A 287 9.07 2.51 33.98
N ILE A 288 9.71 2.72 32.84
CA ILE A 288 10.94 2.03 32.43
C ILE A 288 12.14 2.84 32.93
N THR A 289 12.72 2.40 34.04
CA THR A 289 13.81 3.09 34.74
C THR A 289 15.00 2.17 35.03
N VAL A 290 16.18 2.75 35.18
CA VAL A 290 17.38 2.07 35.70
C VAL A 290 18.02 2.89 36.82
N GLU A 291 18.81 2.25 37.67
CA GLU A 291 19.74 2.93 38.58
C GLU A 291 20.81 3.69 37.77
N ASP A 292 21.00 4.99 38.04
CA ASP A 292 22.05 5.79 37.40
C ASP A 292 23.45 5.25 37.75
N PRO A 293 24.25 4.79 36.75
CA PRO A 293 25.62 4.34 36.99
C PRO A 293 26.59 5.46 37.44
N ASN A 294 26.19 6.73 37.36
CA ASN A 294 26.99 7.88 37.81
C ASN A 294 26.67 8.29 39.26
N ALA A 295 25.66 7.69 39.90
CA ALA A 295 25.28 7.97 41.28
C ALA A 295 26.42 7.57 42.24
N LYS A 296 27.10 8.58 42.80
CA LYS A 296 28.23 8.36 43.73
C LYS A 296 27.75 7.74 45.04
N GLU A 297 28.48 6.76 45.54
CA GLU A 297 28.11 5.95 46.70
C GLU A 297 27.93 6.78 48.00
N ALA A 298 26.69 7.07 48.40
CA ALA A 298 26.28 7.24 49.81
C ALA A 298 24.74 7.40 50.02
N GLY A 299 23.91 6.62 49.32
CA GLY A 299 22.47 6.49 49.64
C GLY A 299 21.52 6.92 48.53
N LYS A 300 20.58 6.02 48.18
CA LYS A 300 19.65 6.09 47.04
C LYS A 300 20.31 6.46 45.71
N SER A 301 20.63 5.45 44.89
CA SER A 301 20.76 5.68 43.45
C SER A 301 19.44 6.25 42.93
N GLU A 302 19.49 7.34 42.18
CA GLU A 302 18.29 7.90 41.55
C GLU A 302 17.92 7.06 40.33
N HIS A 303 16.62 6.76 40.20
CA HIS A 303 16.10 6.03 39.07
C HIS A 303 15.91 6.97 37.88
N ILE A 304 16.74 6.78 36.85
CA ILE A 304 16.67 7.54 35.60
C ILE A 304 15.83 6.80 34.56
N TYR A 305 15.06 7.57 33.78
CA TYR A 305 14.26 7.05 32.68
C TYR A 305 15.13 6.76 31.45
N VAL A 306 14.94 5.58 30.84
CA VAL A 306 15.69 5.17 29.64
C VAL A 306 15.30 5.96 28.40
N TRP A 307 16.22 6.08 27.45
CA TRP A 307 15.97 6.75 26.17
C TRP A 307 15.50 5.73 25.14
N GLN A 308 14.33 5.94 24.53
CA GLN A 308 13.72 4.96 23.63
C GLN A 308 13.70 5.40 22.17
N ASN A 309 13.70 4.42 21.26
CA ASN A 309 13.39 4.61 19.84
C ASN A 309 12.27 3.66 19.40
N SER A 310 11.52 4.06 18.38
CA SER A 310 10.82 3.11 17.50
C SER A 310 11.06 3.42 16.02
N TRP A 311 11.05 2.42 15.16
CA TRP A 311 11.33 2.57 13.73
C TRP A 311 10.61 1.51 12.91
N GLY A 312 10.03 1.91 11.77
CA GLY A 312 9.21 0.98 10.96
C GLY A 312 9.23 1.22 9.45
N LEU A 313 9.13 0.10 8.72
CA LEU A 313 9.07 -0.03 7.27
C LEU A 313 7.94 -0.99 6.89
N THR A 314 7.15 -0.66 5.88
CA THR A 314 5.96 -1.44 5.45
C THR A 314 6.07 -1.89 3.99
N THR A 315 5.19 -2.78 3.55
CA THR A 315 5.02 -3.17 2.14
C THR A 315 4.64 -2.02 1.20
N ARG A 316 4.40 -0.78 1.69
CA ARG A 316 4.37 0.45 0.87
C ARG A 316 5.57 0.59 -0.05
N SER A 317 6.73 0.11 0.38
CA SER A 317 7.96 0.05 -0.41
C SER A 317 7.76 -0.56 -1.79
N ILE A 318 7.01 -1.66 -1.86
CA ILE A 318 6.66 -2.36 -3.12
C ILE A 318 5.78 -1.47 -4.01
N GLY A 319 4.76 -0.84 -3.43
CA GLY A 319 3.88 0.08 -4.17
C GLY A 319 4.59 1.32 -4.70
N VAL A 320 5.52 1.89 -3.92
CA VAL A 320 6.36 3.03 -4.34
C VAL A 320 7.28 2.61 -5.48
N MET A 321 7.93 1.44 -5.40
CA MET A 321 8.75 0.87 -6.47
C MET A 321 7.93 0.69 -7.77
N ILE A 322 6.72 0.12 -7.68
CA ILE A 322 5.83 -0.07 -8.84
C ILE A 322 5.41 1.27 -9.46
N LEU A 323 5.00 2.24 -8.65
CA LEU A 323 4.62 3.58 -9.12
C LEU A 323 5.81 4.33 -9.76
N THR A 324 7.03 4.11 -9.26
CA THR A 324 8.27 4.69 -9.81
C THR A 324 8.57 4.07 -11.18
N HIS A 325 8.80 2.75 -11.23
CA HIS A 325 9.43 2.09 -12.38
C HIS A 325 8.49 1.55 -13.44
N GLY A 326 7.25 1.17 -13.08
CA GLY A 326 6.30 0.57 -14.02
C GLY A 326 5.98 1.48 -15.20
N ASP A 327 5.72 0.91 -16.38
CA ASP A 327 5.46 1.63 -17.62
C ASP A 327 4.14 1.18 -18.28
N ASN A 328 3.87 1.64 -19.50
CA ASN A 328 2.68 1.27 -20.27
C ASN A 328 2.75 -0.14 -20.90
N ARG A 329 3.79 -0.94 -20.61
CA ARG A 329 3.89 -2.38 -20.92
C ARG A 329 3.63 -3.27 -19.69
N GLY A 330 3.67 -2.72 -18.47
CA GLY A 330 3.44 -3.49 -17.24
C GLY A 330 4.41 -3.11 -16.10
N LEU A 331 4.74 -4.10 -15.27
CA LEU A 331 5.73 -3.95 -14.20
C LEU A 331 7.15 -3.76 -14.76
N VAL A 332 8.01 -3.11 -13.97
CA VAL A 332 9.47 -3.11 -14.16
C VAL A 332 10.07 -3.32 -12.77
N ILE A 333 10.67 -4.49 -12.54
CA ILE A 333 11.16 -4.87 -11.21
C ILE A 333 12.69 -4.74 -11.16
N PRO A 334 13.30 -4.13 -10.12
CA PRO A 334 14.74 -4.05 -9.97
C PRO A 334 15.37 -5.45 -9.81
N PRO A 335 16.49 -5.77 -10.51
CA PRO A 335 17.18 -7.05 -10.45
C PRO A 335 17.49 -7.57 -9.05
N ARG A 336 17.76 -6.70 -8.08
CA ARG A 336 18.12 -7.11 -6.71
C ARG A 336 16.93 -7.63 -5.88
N VAL A 337 15.67 -7.40 -6.30
CA VAL A 337 14.47 -7.89 -5.59
C VAL A 337 13.54 -8.78 -6.41
N ALA A 338 13.66 -8.80 -7.74
CA ALA A 338 12.82 -9.62 -8.61
C ALA A 338 12.89 -11.11 -8.25
N GLU A 339 11.74 -11.80 -8.20
CA GLU A 339 11.66 -13.26 -7.97
C GLU A 339 12.52 -14.01 -8.99
N ILE A 340 12.23 -13.80 -10.28
CA ILE A 340 13.03 -14.23 -11.42
C ILE A 340 13.77 -13.01 -11.98
N GLN A 341 15.08 -13.11 -12.17
CA GLN A 341 15.91 -12.04 -12.74
C GLN A 341 16.04 -12.17 -14.26
N VAL A 342 16.10 -13.42 -14.74
CA VAL A 342 16.32 -13.75 -16.16
C VAL A 342 15.29 -14.80 -16.60
N VAL A 343 14.61 -14.55 -17.72
CA VAL A 343 13.82 -15.59 -18.40
C VAL A 343 14.47 -15.99 -19.71
N ILE A 344 14.73 -17.29 -19.90
CA ILE A 344 15.24 -17.85 -21.16
C ILE A 344 14.06 -18.37 -21.98
N ILE A 345 14.01 -17.99 -23.26
CA ILE A 345 12.91 -18.31 -24.16
C ILE A 345 13.47 -18.88 -25.47
N PRO A 346 13.23 -20.18 -25.77
CA PRO A 346 13.62 -20.78 -27.04
C PRO A 346 12.95 -20.06 -28.22
N ALA A 347 13.76 -19.58 -29.16
CA ALA A 347 13.33 -18.83 -30.34
C ALA A 347 13.51 -19.65 -31.62
N GLY A 348 12.74 -19.35 -32.67
CA GLY A 348 12.88 -19.99 -33.98
C GLY A 348 12.45 -21.47 -34.07
N VAL A 349 11.95 -22.08 -32.99
CA VAL A 349 11.27 -23.38 -33.05
C VAL A 349 9.96 -23.23 -33.83
N THR A 350 9.73 -24.12 -34.80
CA THR A 350 8.52 -24.12 -35.64
C THR A 350 7.98 -25.53 -35.80
N ALA A 351 6.78 -25.68 -36.36
CA ALA A 351 6.22 -26.97 -36.76
C ALA A 351 7.03 -27.71 -37.87
N LYS A 352 8.13 -27.13 -38.35
CA LYS A 352 9.09 -27.75 -39.29
C LYS A 352 10.44 -28.12 -38.64
N THR A 353 10.64 -27.78 -37.37
CA THR A 353 11.83 -28.18 -36.59
C THR A 353 11.69 -29.65 -36.24
N SER A 354 12.74 -30.47 -36.47
CA SER A 354 12.70 -31.89 -36.11
C SER A 354 12.70 -32.09 -34.59
N ALA A 355 12.32 -33.29 -34.15
CA ALA A 355 12.31 -33.62 -32.73
C ALA A 355 13.71 -33.52 -32.10
N GLU A 356 14.73 -34.06 -32.79
CA GLU A 356 16.13 -34.02 -32.34
C GLU A 356 16.65 -32.59 -32.28
N ALA A 357 16.40 -31.77 -33.31
CA ALA A 357 16.84 -30.38 -33.36
C ALA A 357 16.17 -29.50 -32.28
N LYS A 358 14.95 -29.83 -31.87
CA LYS A 358 14.25 -29.20 -30.73
C LYS A 358 14.85 -29.66 -29.40
N GLU A 359 15.09 -30.95 -29.23
CA GLU A 359 15.69 -31.53 -28.03
C GLU A 359 17.11 -30.99 -27.79
N ASP A 360 17.94 -30.89 -28.83
CA ASP A 360 19.30 -30.35 -28.75
C ASP A 360 19.34 -28.84 -28.52
N LEU A 361 18.32 -28.10 -28.97
CA LEU A 361 18.15 -26.69 -28.56
C LEU A 361 17.81 -26.60 -27.07
N TYR A 362 16.92 -27.45 -26.57
CA TYR A 362 16.50 -27.45 -25.17
C TYR A 362 17.65 -27.86 -24.23
N LYS A 363 18.45 -28.88 -24.56
CA LYS A 363 19.69 -29.24 -23.83
C LYS A 363 20.66 -28.05 -23.68
N LYS A 364 20.81 -27.23 -24.73
CA LYS A 364 21.63 -26.01 -24.69
C LYS A 364 21.02 -24.92 -23.83
N VAL A 365 19.70 -24.77 -23.84
CA VAL A 365 18.96 -23.85 -22.95
C VAL A 365 19.10 -24.26 -21.48
N ASP A 366 19.01 -25.55 -21.17
CA ASP A 366 19.20 -26.06 -19.80
C ASP A 366 20.65 -25.89 -19.33
N ALA A 367 21.63 -26.06 -20.22
CA ALA A 367 23.03 -25.72 -19.93
C ALA A 367 23.21 -24.22 -19.62
N ILE A 368 22.61 -23.33 -20.43
CA ILE A 368 22.62 -21.87 -20.18
C ILE A 368 21.94 -21.52 -18.85
N LYS A 369 20.83 -22.18 -18.50
CA LYS A 369 20.17 -22.02 -17.18
C LYS A 369 21.12 -22.42 -16.05
N SER A 370 21.66 -23.64 -16.10
CA SER A 370 22.54 -24.18 -15.07
C SER A 370 23.83 -23.34 -14.91
N ASP A 371 24.38 -22.82 -16.00
CA ASP A 371 25.55 -21.95 -15.98
C ASP A 371 25.28 -20.63 -15.26
N LEU A 372 24.10 -20.02 -15.44
CA LEU A 372 23.69 -18.80 -14.76
C LEU A 372 23.28 -19.03 -13.29
N GLU A 373 22.60 -20.14 -13.00
CA GLU A 373 22.30 -20.57 -11.62
C GLU A 373 23.60 -20.84 -10.84
N SER A 374 24.64 -21.36 -11.49
CA SER A 374 25.96 -21.61 -10.86
C SER A 374 26.68 -20.34 -10.37
N VAL A 375 26.27 -19.16 -10.84
CA VAL A 375 26.74 -17.84 -10.35
C VAL A 375 25.67 -17.06 -9.58
N GLY A 376 24.60 -17.74 -9.13
CA GLY A 376 23.59 -17.18 -8.23
C GLY A 376 22.52 -16.32 -8.88
N VAL A 377 22.40 -16.33 -10.21
CA VAL A 377 21.32 -15.64 -10.93
C VAL A 377 20.02 -16.47 -10.80
N ARG A 378 18.88 -15.80 -10.56
CA ARG A 378 17.57 -16.45 -10.51
C ARG A 378 16.97 -16.54 -11.92
N VAL A 379 16.92 -17.75 -12.47
CA VAL A 379 16.61 -18.01 -13.88
C VAL A 379 15.37 -18.90 -14.05
N GLU A 380 14.49 -18.55 -14.97
CA GLU A 380 13.41 -19.43 -15.42
C GLU A 380 13.45 -19.68 -16.94
N THR A 381 12.94 -20.83 -17.39
CA THR A 381 12.90 -21.22 -18.81
C THR A 381 11.47 -21.43 -19.28
N ASP A 382 11.02 -20.62 -20.24
CA ASP A 382 9.67 -20.73 -20.79
C ASP A 382 9.60 -21.75 -21.95
N LEU A 383 9.48 -23.03 -21.59
CA LEU A 383 9.28 -24.12 -22.56
C LEU A 383 7.81 -24.32 -22.99
N ARG A 384 6.85 -23.49 -22.53
CA ARG A 384 5.40 -23.69 -22.77
C ARG A 384 5.07 -23.82 -24.26
N GLU A 385 4.38 -24.88 -24.65
CA GLU A 385 3.97 -25.08 -26.05
C GLU A 385 2.65 -24.35 -26.37
N GLY A 386 2.27 -24.29 -27.65
CA GLY A 386 1.08 -23.56 -28.12
C GLY A 386 1.21 -22.03 -28.16
N TYR A 387 2.05 -21.44 -27.30
CA TYR A 387 2.31 -19.99 -27.26
C TYR A 387 3.46 -19.56 -28.19
N SER A 388 3.25 -18.50 -28.96
CA SER A 388 4.29 -17.91 -29.80
C SER A 388 5.35 -17.19 -28.95
N PRO A 389 6.62 -17.06 -29.42
CA PRO A 389 7.63 -16.29 -28.70
C PRO A 389 7.17 -14.85 -28.38
N GLY A 390 6.48 -14.18 -29.32
CA GLY A 390 5.92 -12.85 -29.10
C GLY A 390 4.87 -12.77 -27.98
N PHE A 391 4.04 -13.81 -27.80
CA PHE A 391 3.15 -13.91 -26.64
C PHE A 391 3.96 -14.01 -25.34
N LYS A 392 4.94 -14.91 -25.30
CA LYS A 392 5.79 -15.13 -24.12
C LYS A 392 6.55 -13.87 -23.74
N PHE A 393 7.11 -13.16 -24.74
CA PHE A 393 7.80 -11.88 -24.54
C PHE A 393 6.89 -10.88 -23.82
N ASN A 394 5.61 -10.79 -24.21
CA ASN A 394 4.65 -9.90 -23.56
C ASN A 394 4.22 -10.38 -22.16
N ASP A 395 4.04 -11.68 -21.93
CA ASP A 395 3.70 -12.26 -20.61
C ASP A 395 4.79 -11.96 -19.56
N TRP A 396 6.07 -12.06 -19.94
CA TRP A 396 7.19 -11.75 -19.04
C TRP A 396 7.54 -10.25 -19.00
N GLU A 397 7.31 -9.47 -20.08
CA GLU A 397 7.37 -8.01 -20.02
C GLU A 397 6.28 -7.45 -19.07
N MET A 398 5.07 -8.01 -19.07
CA MET A 398 3.98 -7.63 -18.16
C MET A 398 4.35 -7.81 -16.68
N LYS A 399 4.99 -8.95 -16.37
CA LYS A 399 5.48 -9.32 -15.03
C LYS A 399 6.76 -8.58 -14.61
N GLY A 400 7.39 -7.86 -15.55
CA GLY A 400 8.52 -7.00 -15.27
C GLY A 400 9.83 -7.72 -14.98
N ILE A 401 10.02 -8.93 -15.53
CA ILE A 401 11.28 -9.68 -15.43
C ILE A 401 12.42 -8.80 -15.98
N PRO A 402 13.50 -8.51 -15.24
CA PRO A 402 14.49 -7.50 -15.62
C PRO A 402 15.18 -7.77 -16.96
N LEU A 403 15.47 -9.03 -17.26
CA LEU A 403 16.18 -9.45 -18.45
C LEU A 403 15.50 -10.67 -19.11
N ARG A 404 15.35 -10.63 -20.43
CA ARG A 404 15.02 -11.79 -21.25
C ARG A 404 16.26 -12.25 -22.04
N ILE A 405 16.46 -13.56 -22.13
CA ILE A 405 17.37 -14.20 -23.07
C ILE A 405 16.54 -14.91 -24.14
N GLU A 406 16.79 -14.56 -25.39
CA GLU A 406 16.24 -15.18 -26.60
C GLU A 406 17.33 -16.07 -27.21
N PHE A 407 17.05 -17.36 -27.42
CA PHE A 407 18.03 -18.31 -27.96
C PHE A 407 17.38 -19.27 -28.97
N GLY A 408 17.80 -19.17 -30.24
CA GLY A 408 17.36 -20.06 -31.31
C GLY A 408 18.51 -20.63 -32.13
N PRO A 409 18.21 -21.35 -33.23
CA PRO A 409 19.23 -21.97 -34.07
C PRO A 409 20.32 -21.01 -34.58
N LYS A 410 19.94 -19.76 -34.92
CA LYS A 410 20.89 -18.72 -35.38
C LYS A 410 21.84 -18.24 -34.30
N ASP A 411 21.36 -18.13 -33.06
CA ASP A 411 22.18 -17.77 -31.90
C ASP A 411 23.15 -18.93 -31.57
N ALA A 412 22.65 -20.17 -31.67
CA ALA A 412 23.45 -21.39 -31.52
C ALA A 412 24.51 -21.59 -32.63
N GLU A 413 24.24 -21.18 -33.87
CA GLU A 413 25.21 -21.14 -34.98
C GLU A 413 26.33 -20.12 -34.75
N LYS A 414 26.00 -18.96 -34.13
CA LYS A 414 26.95 -17.91 -33.78
C LYS A 414 27.73 -18.15 -32.47
N GLY A 415 27.29 -19.08 -31.61
CA GLY A 415 27.86 -19.30 -30.28
C GLY A 415 27.47 -18.25 -29.23
N GLN A 416 26.31 -17.62 -29.38
CA GLN A 416 25.85 -16.51 -28.55
C GLN A 416 24.38 -16.67 -28.12
N VAL A 417 23.89 -15.70 -27.34
CA VAL A 417 22.47 -15.48 -27.05
C VAL A 417 22.09 -14.04 -27.40
N THR A 418 20.82 -13.81 -27.69
CA THR A 418 20.25 -12.46 -27.82
C THR A 418 19.66 -12.04 -26.47
N THR A 419 20.01 -10.86 -25.95
CA THR A 419 19.49 -10.33 -24.69
C THR A 419 18.48 -9.21 -24.93
N SER A 420 17.50 -9.03 -24.04
CA SER A 420 16.54 -7.92 -24.08
C SER A 420 16.26 -7.41 -22.66
N ARG A 421 16.64 -6.16 -22.40
CA ARG A 421 16.37 -5.43 -21.15
C ARG A 421 14.90 -5.02 -21.03
N ARG A 422 14.37 -4.99 -19.81
CA ARG A 422 12.97 -4.60 -19.53
C ARG A 422 12.77 -3.12 -19.23
N ASP A 423 13.78 -2.46 -18.64
CA ASP A 423 13.73 -1.08 -18.18
C ASP A 423 13.82 -0.05 -19.32
N ILE A 424 14.35 -0.46 -20.48
CA ILE A 424 14.43 0.33 -21.70
C ILE A 424 13.11 0.21 -22.49
N GLU A 425 12.58 1.34 -22.94
CA GLU A 425 11.30 1.45 -23.66
C GLU A 425 11.43 1.16 -25.15
N ASP A 426 12.50 1.64 -25.78
CA ASP A 426 12.81 1.33 -27.18
C ASP A 426 13.30 -0.12 -27.34
N LYS A 427 12.57 -0.92 -28.13
CA LYS A 427 12.85 -2.36 -28.30
C LYS A 427 14.08 -2.68 -29.15
N VAL A 428 14.72 -1.68 -29.78
CA VAL A 428 16.00 -1.83 -30.49
C VAL A 428 17.15 -1.55 -29.52
N GLN A 429 17.08 -0.45 -28.75
CA GLN A 429 18.05 -0.10 -27.71
C GLN A 429 18.04 -1.08 -26.54
N ALA A 430 16.90 -1.71 -26.24
CA ALA A 430 16.77 -2.74 -25.22
C ALA A 430 17.55 -4.03 -25.55
N ARG A 431 17.93 -4.26 -26.82
CA ARG A 431 18.51 -5.52 -27.29
C ARG A 431 20.04 -5.50 -27.34
N GLY A 432 20.64 -6.63 -26.99
CA GLY A 432 22.07 -6.88 -27.11
C GLY A 432 22.36 -8.31 -27.60
N GLU A 433 23.62 -8.59 -27.90
CA GLU A 433 24.13 -9.93 -28.19
C GLU A 433 25.24 -10.24 -27.18
N THR A 434 25.28 -11.47 -26.63
CA THR A 434 26.28 -11.88 -25.61
C THR A 434 26.72 -13.31 -25.91
N LYS A 435 28.02 -13.58 -25.96
CA LYS A 435 28.51 -14.96 -26.24
C LYS A 435 28.13 -15.91 -25.11
N ILE A 436 27.98 -17.20 -25.44
CA ILE A 436 27.71 -18.25 -24.44
C ILE A 436 28.87 -18.39 -23.44
N GLU A 437 30.12 -18.30 -23.91
CA GLU A 437 31.33 -18.41 -23.08
C GLU A 437 31.45 -17.31 -22.00
N ASP A 438 30.91 -16.12 -22.26
CA ASP A 438 31.03 -14.95 -21.38
C ASP A 438 29.85 -14.82 -20.37
N LEU A 439 28.80 -15.65 -20.47
CA LEU A 439 27.52 -15.45 -19.75
C LEU A 439 27.65 -15.36 -18.22
N LYS A 440 28.56 -16.15 -17.63
CA LYS A 440 28.77 -16.21 -16.17
C LYS A 440 29.29 -14.92 -15.57
N GLU A 441 29.94 -14.08 -16.37
CA GLU A 441 30.40 -12.75 -15.97
C GLU A 441 29.47 -11.66 -16.51
N ALA A 442 29.11 -11.72 -17.80
CA ALA A 442 28.36 -10.67 -18.48
C ALA A 442 26.93 -10.48 -17.95
N ILE A 443 26.22 -11.57 -17.58
CA ILE A 443 24.82 -11.46 -17.14
C ILE A 443 24.72 -10.86 -15.72
N PRO A 444 25.51 -11.27 -14.71
CA PRO A 444 25.57 -10.56 -13.43
C PRO A 444 25.96 -9.08 -13.55
N GLN A 445 26.93 -8.74 -14.42
CA GLN A 445 27.30 -7.35 -14.68
C GLN A 445 26.15 -6.55 -15.33
N LEU A 446 25.42 -7.15 -16.28
CA LEU A 446 24.27 -6.52 -16.92
C LEU A 446 23.10 -6.29 -15.95
N LEU A 447 22.82 -7.24 -15.05
CA LEU A 447 21.81 -7.07 -13.99
C LEU A 447 22.18 -5.94 -13.02
N GLU A 448 23.45 -5.83 -12.64
CA GLU A 448 23.94 -4.73 -11.80
C GLU A 448 23.92 -3.38 -12.55
N GLN A 449 24.13 -3.36 -13.87
CA GLN A 449 23.96 -2.16 -14.68
C GLN A 449 22.49 -1.73 -14.81
N ILE A 450 21.55 -2.67 -15.00
CA ILE A 450 20.10 -2.39 -14.99
C ILE A 450 19.68 -1.72 -13.67
N GLN A 451 20.15 -2.24 -12.53
CA GLN A 451 19.85 -1.65 -11.21
C GLN A 451 20.33 -0.18 -11.12
N LYS A 452 21.53 0.11 -11.62
CA LYS A 452 22.11 1.47 -11.65
C LYS A 452 21.37 2.40 -12.60
N ASP A 453 21.06 1.95 -13.80
CA ASP A 453 20.35 2.74 -14.81
C ASP A 453 18.92 3.08 -14.35
N MET A 454 18.23 2.13 -13.71
CA MET A 454 16.91 2.37 -13.09
C MET A 454 16.99 3.44 -11.98
N LEU A 455 17.96 3.34 -11.08
CA LEU A 455 18.13 4.32 -10.01
C LEU A 455 18.50 5.71 -10.58
N ALA A 456 19.37 5.77 -11.59
CA ALA A 456 19.75 7.02 -12.24
C ALA A 456 18.55 7.69 -12.97
N LYS A 457 17.75 6.91 -13.71
CA LYS A 457 16.51 7.37 -14.36
C LYS A 457 15.52 7.93 -13.35
N ALA A 458 15.29 7.21 -12.25
CA ALA A 458 14.38 7.63 -11.18
C ALA A 458 14.90 8.86 -10.41
N THR A 459 16.19 8.91 -10.08
CA THR A 459 16.83 10.04 -9.37
C THR A 459 16.70 11.32 -10.18
N LYS A 460 17.08 11.28 -11.46
CA LYS A 460 16.91 12.41 -12.38
C LYS A 460 15.45 12.91 -12.42
N ALA A 461 14.49 12.00 -12.52
CA ALA A 461 13.07 12.36 -12.56
C ALA A 461 12.54 12.94 -11.24
N TYR A 462 13.13 12.63 -10.09
CA TYR A 462 12.80 13.28 -8.82
C TYR A 462 13.47 14.67 -8.74
N ASP A 463 14.72 14.79 -9.16
CA ASP A 463 15.47 16.05 -9.15
C ASP A 463 14.87 17.11 -10.09
N GLU A 464 14.43 16.72 -11.29
CA GLU A 464 13.70 17.58 -12.23
C GLU A 464 12.37 18.12 -11.65
N HIS A 465 11.81 17.45 -10.62
CA HIS A 465 10.60 17.85 -9.91
C HIS A 465 10.86 18.50 -8.53
N ARG A 466 12.12 18.75 -8.14
CA ARG A 466 12.50 19.42 -6.88
C ARG A 466 12.84 20.89 -7.13
N VAL A 467 11.89 21.78 -6.90
CA VAL A 467 12.01 23.22 -7.20
C VAL A 467 12.25 24.04 -5.92
N GLN A 468 13.37 24.77 -5.84
CA GLN A 468 13.62 25.72 -4.75
C GLN A 468 12.92 27.06 -5.02
N LEU A 469 12.14 27.57 -4.07
CA LEU A 469 11.46 28.87 -4.16
C LEU A 469 11.68 29.72 -2.91
N THR A 470 11.74 31.04 -3.11
CA THR A 470 11.77 32.06 -2.05
C THR A 470 10.61 33.06 -2.14
N ASP A 471 9.80 32.96 -3.20
CA ASP A 471 8.61 33.77 -3.47
C ASP A 471 7.32 32.94 -3.27
N TRP A 472 6.33 33.54 -2.60
CA TRP A 472 5.03 32.94 -2.37
C TRP A 472 4.17 32.88 -3.65
N GLU A 473 4.29 33.86 -4.56
CA GLU A 473 3.44 33.90 -5.77
C GLU A 473 3.70 32.67 -6.67
N GLN A 474 4.94 32.18 -6.72
CA GLN A 474 5.28 30.95 -7.44
C GLN A 474 4.92 29.64 -6.72
N PHE A 475 4.58 29.67 -5.43
CA PHE A 475 4.34 28.45 -4.64
C PHE A 475 3.17 27.62 -5.18
N VAL A 476 2.00 28.24 -5.33
CA VAL A 476 0.79 27.54 -5.79
C VAL A 476 0.86 27.14 -7.28
N PRO A 477 1.38 27.97 -8.22
CA PRO A 477 1.68 27.53 -9.58
C PRO A 477 2.61 26.30 -9.63
N THR A 478 3.73 26.34 -8.90
CA THR A 478 4.72 25.25 -8.88
C THR A 478 4.15 23.96 -8.28
N LEU A 479 3.28 24.07 -7.26
CA LEU A 479 2.57 22.95 -6.65
C LEU A 479 1.61 22.27 -7.66
N ASN A 480 0.81 23.07 -8.38
CA ASN A 480 -0.09 22.56 -9.43
C ASN A 480 0.70 21.99 -10.63
N GLY A 481 1.92 22.48 -10.87
CA GLY A 481 2.89 21.90 -11.81
C GLY A 481 3.46 20.53 -11.42
N LYS A 482 2.87 19.85 -10.42
CA LYS A 482 3.26 18.52 -9.93
C LYS A 482 4.70 18.44 -9.40
N ASN A 483 5.11 19.34 -8.52
CA ASN A 483 6.47 19.39 -7.97
C ASN A 483 6.54 19.19 -6.44
N VAL A 484 7.76 18.89 -5.95
CA VAL A 484 8.14 19.11 -4.55
C VAL A 484 8.82 20.47 -4.45
N ILE A 485 8.36 21.31 -3.54
CA ILE A 485 8.85 22.67 -3.37
C ILE A 485 9.73 22.75 -2.14
N LEU A 486 10.98 23.22 -2.30
CA LEU A 486 11.91 23.46 -1.21
C LEU A 486 11.92 24.96 -0.88
N VAL A 487 11.49 25.32 0.33
CA VAL A 487 11.22 26.73 0.70
C VAL A 487 11.80 27.12 2.05
N PRO A 488 12.20 28.38 2.24
CA PRO A 488 12.69 28.87 3.53
C PRO A 488 11.54 28.94 4.55
N HIS A 489 11.66 28.22 5.67
CA HIS A 489 10.62 28.15 6.69
C HIS A 489 11.15 28.46 8.11
N CYS A 490 10.30 29.03 8.96
CA CYS A 490 10.64 29.39 10.35
C CYS A 490 10.47 28.23 11.35
N GLU A 491 10.06 27.04 10.87
CA GLU A 491 9.75 25.84 11.67
C GLU A 491 8.60 26.01 12.68
N GLY A 492 7.75 27.04 12.54
CA GLY A 492 6.66 27.31 13.50
C GLY A 492 5.33 26.69 13.09
N ASP A 493 4.70 25.95 14.00
CA ASP A 493 3.46 25.17 13.83
C ASP A 493 2.34 25.95 13.10
N LYS A 494 2.03 27.16 13.59
CA LYS A 494 1.00 28.03 12.98
C LYS A 494 1.34 28.45 11.56
N CYS A 495 2.63 28.66 11.27
CA CYS A 495 3.08 29.03 9.93
C CYS A 495 2.93 27.86 8.94
N GLU A 496 3.13 26.61 9.38
CA GLU A 496 2.85 25.45 8.55
C GLU A 496 1.34 25.30 8.25
N ASP A 497 0.48 25.49 9.26
CA ASP A 497 -0.97 25.48 9.05
C ASP A 497 -1.46 26.64 8.16
N GLU A 498 -0.87 27.83 8.28
CA GLU A 498 -1.14 28.97 7.38
C GLU A 498 -0.68 28.68 5.94
N VAL A 499 0.50 28.10 5.72
CA VAL A 499 0.97 27.66 4.38
C VAL A 499 0.02 26.61 3.79
N LYS A 500 -0.37 25.62 4.59
CA LYS A 500 -1.32 24.56 4.23
C LYS A 500 -2.72 25.11 3.91
N ALA A 501 -3.19 26.13 4.62
CA ALA A 501 -4.46 26.80 4.35
C ALA A 501 -4.41 27.66 3.07
N LYS A 502 -3.37 28.49 2.91
CA LYS A 502 -3.21 29.39 1.74
C LYS A 502 -2.88 28.66 0.44
N SER A 503 -2.26 27.49 0.52
CA SER A 503 -2.00 26.63 -0.64
C SER A 503 -3.12 25.63 -0.96
N ALA A 504 -4.18 25.60 -0.14
CA ALA A 504 -5.39 24.83 -0.47
C ALA A 504 -6.16 25.52 -1.60
N ARG A 505 -6.92 24.72 -2.37
CA ARG A 505 -7.80 25.25 -3.40
C ARG A 505 -9.05 25.87 -2.76
N THR A 506 -8.92 27.10 -2.23
CA THR A 506 -10.07 28.00 -2.15
C THR A 506 -10.65 28.14 -3.55
N ALA A 507 -11.96 28.05 -3.72
CA ALA A 507 -12.59 27.97 -5.03
C ALA A 507 -12.22 29.19 -5.89
N LEU A 508 -11.35 28.98 -6.89
CA LEU A 508 -10.91 30.03 -7.81
C LEU A 508 -12.08 30.41 -8.71
N GLY A 509 -12.31 31.72 -8.85
CA GLY A 509 -13.39 32.27 -9.66
C GLY A 509 -13.26 31.95 -11.15
N ASP A 510 -14.35 32.20 -11.89
CA ASP A 510 -14.53 31.81 -13.29
C ASP A 510 -13.35 32.22 -14.19
N GLY A 511 -12.56 31.24 -14.66
CA GLY A 511 -11.53 31.48 -15.68
C GLY A 511 -10.36 30.48 -15.73
N VAL A 512 -10.03 29.81 -14.62
CA VAL A 512 -8.89 28.87 -14.57
C VAL A 512 -9.31 27.47 -15.00
N ALA A 513 -8.48 26.79 -15.80
CA ALA A 513 -8.77 25.44 -16.29
C ALA A 513 -8.76 24.39 -15.16
N GLU A 514 -9.85 23.63 -15.03
CA GLU A 514 -10.02 22.61 -13.98
C GLU A 514 -9.19 21.34 -14.24
N ASP A 515 -8.06 21.16 -13.53
CA ASP A 515 -7.58 19.81 -13.24
C ASP A 515 -8.46 19.18 -12.15
N LYS A 516 -9.22 18.16 -12.56
CA LYS A 516 -10.19 17.41 -11.75
C LYS A 516 -9.59 16.24 -10.95
N GLN A 517 -8.33 15.89 -11.20
CA GLN A 517 -7.63 14.83 -10.48
C GLN A 517 -6.82 15.36 -9.28
N ALA A 518 -6.41 16.63 -9.32
CA ALA A 518 -5.74 17.29 -8.21
C ALA A 518 -6.66 17.53 -6.99
N PRO A 519 -6.16 17.36 -5.75
CA PRO A 519 -6.96 17.41 -4.53
C PRO A 519 -7.29 18.85 -4.11
N ALA A 520 -8.38 19.01 -3.35
CA ALA A 520 -8.72 20.29 -2.72
C ALA A 520 -7.85 20.64 -1.49
N MET A 521 -7.14 19.66 -0.93
CA MET A 521 -6.23 19.85 0.21
C MET A 521 -4.96 20.61 -0.23
N GLY A 522 -4.53 21.59 0.56
CA GLY A 522 -3.28 22.30 0.34
C GLY A 522 -2.03 21.46 0.62
N ALA A 523 -0.87 22.08 0.41
CA ALA A 523 0.41 21.45 0.65
C ALA A 523 0.59 21.07 2.13
N LYS A 524 1.26 19.95 2.38
CA LYS A 524 1.80 19.59 3.69
C LYS A 524 3.32 19.68 3.63
N SER A 525 3.98 19.86 4.78
CA SER A 525 5.40 19.57 4.85
C SER A 525 5.66 18.07 4.62
N LEU A 526 6.81 17.76 4.02
CA LEU A 526 7.33 16.40 3.93
C LEU A 526 8.40 16.18 5.00
N CYS A 527 9.51 16.91 4.88
CA CYS A 527 10.61 16.90 5.83
C CYS A 527 11.45 18.18 5.68
N ILE A 528 12.13 18.55 6.76
CA ILE A 528 13.33 19.38 6.75
C ILE A 528 14.45 18.46 6.26
N PRO A 529 14.95 18.58 5.01
CA PRO A 529 16.01 17.70 4.53
C PRO A 529 17.31 17.89 5.32
N PHE A 530 18.11 16.84 5.47
CA PHE A 530 19.45 16.97 6.07
C PHE A 530 20.40 17.74 5.16
N GLU A 531 20.32 17.49 3.85
CA GLU A 531 20.95 18.31 2.83
C GLU A 531 20.15 19.61 2.65
N GLN A 532 20.65 20.68 3.26
CA GLN A 532 20.04 22.00 3.20
C GLN A 532 20.45 22.74 1.92
N PRO A 533 19.52 23.48 1.27
CA PRO A 533 19.83 24.19 0.04
C PRO A 533 20.68 25.44 0.30
N GLU A 534 21.46 25.83 -0.70
CA GLU A 534 22.22 27.07 -0.66
C GLU A 534 21.31 28.31 -0.62
N GLY A 535 21.82 29.40 -0.04
CA GLY A 535 21.14 30.71 0.01
C GLY A 535 20.15 30.91 1.17
N ILE A 536 19.83 29.88 1.96
CA ILE A 536 19.08 30.05 3.22
C ILE A 536 20.06 30.35 4.35
N LYS A 537 19.84 31.49 5.03
CA LYS A 537 20.62 31.95 6.18
C LYS A 537 19.68 32.37 7.31
N GLU A 538 19.89 31.80 8.49
CA GLU A 538 19.18 32.21 9.71
C GLU A 538 19.46 33.68 10.04
N GLY A 539 18.41 34.46 10.30
CA GLY A 539 18.49 35.90 10.58
C GLY A 539 18.59 36.82 9.36
N GLU A 540 18.82 36.31 8.15
CA GLU A 540 18.76 37.10 6.89
C GLU A 540 17.56 36.71 6.03
N THR A 541 17.36 35.41 5.77
CA THR A 541 16.31 34.92 4.87
C THR A 541 14.94 34.97 5.54
N LYS A 542 13.93 35.55 4.89
CA LYS A 542 12.54 35.54 5.38
C LYS A 542 11.87 34.18 5.21
N CYS A 543 10.88 33.89 6.03
CA CYS A 543 9.97 32.76 5.80
C CYS A 543 9.14 32.96 4.52
N ILE A 544 8.84 31.87 3.81
CA ILE A 544 8.03 31.83 2.58
C ILE A 544 6.58 32.28 2.78
N ASN A 545 6.03 32.16 3.98
CA ASN A 545 4.66 32.58 4.30
C ASN A 545 4.61 34.12 4.43
N PRO A 546 3.83 34.83 3.59
CA PRO A 546 3.87 36.30 3.54
C PRO A 546 3.39 37.01 4.82
N ASP A 547 2.64 36.33 5.70
CA ASP A 547 2.19 36.91 6.98
C ASP A 547 3.20 36.63 8.11
N CYS A 548 4.15 35.72 7.89
CA CYS A 548 5.13 35.32 8.88
C CYS A 548 6.26 36.35 8.97
N LYS A 549 6.34 37.02 10.12
CA LYS A 549 7.38 38.03 10.41
C LYS A 549 8.73 37.43 10.86
N ASN A 550 8.82 36.11 10.96
CA ASN A 550 10.02 35.42 11.39
C ASN A 550 10.98 35.19 10.23
N PHE A 551 12.28 35.21 10.52
CA PHE A 551 13.28 34.65 9.61
C PHE A 551 13.11 33.14 9.48
N ALA A 552 13.53 32.60 8.34
CA ALA A 552 13.65 31.17 8.14
C ALA A 552 14.88 30.66 8.88
N LYS A 553 14.77 29.44 9.41
CA LYS A 553 15.90 28.71 10.00
C LYS A 553 16.53 27.76 9.00
N LYS A 554 15.68 27.10 8.20
CA LYS A 554 16.03 26.00 7.29
C LYS A 554 15.10 25.98 6.08
N GLY A 555 15.53 25.28 5.03
CA GLY A 555 14.68 24.80 3.96
C GLY A 555 13.76 23.68 4.45
N LEU A 556 12.50 23.70 3.99
CA LEU A 556 11.46 22.72 4.28
C LEU A 556 10.81 22.26 2.97
N HIS A 557 10.77 20.95 2.71
CA HIS A 557 10.05 20.41 1.56
C HIS A 557 8.54 20.44 1.80
N HIS A 558 7.80 20.91 0.80
CA HIS A 558 6.33 20.91 0.74
C HIS A 558 5.84 20.29 -0.56
N THR A 559 4.75 19.53 -0.50
CA THR A 559 3.98 19.11 -1.69
C THR A 559 2.59 18.60 -1.27
N LEU A 560 1.82 18.11 -2.24
CA LEU A 560 0.58 17.39 -1.98
C LEU A 560 0.90 15.98 -1.46
N ARG A 561 0.50 15.63 -0.24
CA ARG A 561 0.79 14.30 0.31
C ARG A 561 -0.02 13.20 -0.42
N ALA A 562 0.56 12.01 -0.52
CA ALA A 562 -0.10 10.80 -1.05
C ALA A 562 -1.22 10.27 -0.12
N CYS A 563 -2.35 11.00 -0.07
CA CYS A 563 -3.65 10.34 0.07
C CYS A 563 -4.01 9.65 -1.25
N ALA A 564 -4.81 8.58 -1.16
CA ALA A 564 -5.10 7.69 -2.29
C ALA A 564 -5.59 8.44 -3.54
N LEU A 565 -5.24 7.88 -4.70
CA LEU A 565 -5.57 8.48 -5.99
C LEU A 565 -7.09 8.41 -6.21
N ASN A 566 -7.73 9.58 -6.21
CA ASN A 566 -9.19 9.70 -6.29
C ASN A 566 -9.72 9.38 -7.69
N GLY A 567 -9.80 8.10 -8.02
CA GLY A 567 -10.62 7.60 -9.12
C GLY A 567 -12.09 7.92 -8.87
N HIS A 568 -12.61 8.97 -9.52
CA HIS A 568 -14.05 9.22 -9.71
C HIS A 568 -14.95 9.25 -8.46
N ALA A 569 -14.56 10.00 -7.43
CA ALA A 569 -15.49 10.40 -6.37
C ALA A 569 -16.55 11.40 -6.90
N ARG A 570 -17.71 10.90 -7.37
CA ARG A 570 -18.92 11.75 -7.46
C ARG A 570 -19.32 12.14 -6.04
N ALA A 571 -19.50 13.44 -5.79
CA ALA A 571 -19.91 13.94 -4.49
C ALA A 571 -21.37 13.55 -4.19
N CYS A 572 -21.56 12.42 -3.51
CA CYS A 572 -22.82 12.08 -2.85
C CYS A 572 -22.93 12.87 -1.53
N THR A 573 -23.31 14.14 -1.62
CA THR A 573 -23.79 14.90 -0.45
C THR A 573 -25.09 14.25 0.04
N LEU A 574 -25.01 13.44 1.09
CA LEU A 574 -26.19 13.02 1.84
C LEU A 574 -26.75 14.25 2.57
N PRO A 575 -28.04 14.59 2.40
CA PRO A 575 -28.69 15.54 3.29
C PRO A 575 -28.83 14.92 4.69
N GLU A 576 -28.79 15.76 5.71
CA GLU A 576 -28.97 15.34 7.10
C GLU A 576 -30.37 14.72 7.29
N LEU A 577 -30.44 13.58 7.98
CA LEU A 577 -31.68 12.98 8.43
C LEU A 577 -31.82 13.21 9.95
N PRO A 578 -32.99 13.65 10.45
CA PRO A 578 -33.21 13.83 11.87
C PRO A 578 -33.19 12.49 12.61
N GLY A 579 -32.62 12.48 13.82
CA GLY A 579 -32.62 11.30 14.68
C GLY A 579 -34.03 10.95 15.19
N PRO A 580 -34.32 9.67 15.47
CA PRO A 580 -35.62 9.26 15.97
C PRO A 580 -35.78 9.55 17.48
N ASP A 581 -36.87 10.21 17.85
CA ASP A 581 -37.34 10.23 19.24
C ASP A 581 -37.74 8.81 19.70
N LEU A 582 -37.19 8.36 20.82
CA LEU A 582 -37.64 7.16 21.53
C LEU A 582 -37.75 7.43 23.04
N ASP A 583 -38.91 7.98 23.42
CA ASP A 583 -39.32 8.17 24.82
C ASP A 583 -39.52 6.79 25.48
N THR A 584 -38.64 6.41 26.40
CA THR A 584 -38.80 5.19 27.23
C THR A 584 -38.40 5.46 28.68
N LYS A 585 -39.41 5.53 29.56
CA LYS A 585 -39.25 5.82 30.98
C LYS A 585 -38.73 4.62 31.76
N VAL A 586 -37.67 4.83 32.55
CA VAL A 586 -37.30 3.93 33.66
C VAL A 586 -37.15 4.77 34.94
N LEU A 587 -37.76 4.32 36.04
CA LEU A 587 -37.80 5.01 37.33
C LEU A 587 -36.66 4.56 38.25
N ILE A 588 -35.88 5.51 38.79
CA ILE A 588 -35.20 5.36 40.09
C ILE A 588 -35.41 6.65 40.89
N ARG A 589 -35.68 6.53 42.20
CA ARG A 589 -35.90 7.66 43.13
C ARG A 589 -34.59 8.09 43.84
N PRO A 590 -34.47 9.36 44.26
CA PRO A 590 -33.32 9.84 45.03
C PRO A 590 -33.38 9.44 46.52
N GLY A 591 -32.22 9.42 47.19
CA GLY A 591 -32.08 9.26 48.63
C GLY A 591 -30.91 10.09 49.18
N LEU A 592 -31.09 10.71 50.36
CA LEU A 592 -30.11 11.58 51.02
C LEU A 592 -29.18 10.80 51.98
N ALA A 593 -27.90 11.15 52.03
CA ALA A 593 -27.01 10.88 53.19
C ALA A 593 -25.87 11.92 53.31
N THR A 594 -26.05 12.82 54.28
CA THR A 594 -25.27 13.98 54.74
C THR A 594 -23.83 13.77 55.26
N PHE A 595 -22.97 14.82 55.09
CA PHE A 595 -21.82 15.24 55.94
C PHE A 595 -20.58 14.30 56.04
N ARG A 596 -19.30 14.75 56.13
CA ARG A 596 -18.69 15.99 56.69
C ARG A 596 -17.45 16.50 55.89
N ARG A 597 -17.02 17.74 56.15
CA ARG A 597 -15.63 18.24 55.92
C ARG A 597 -14.75 18.02 57.18
N PRO A 598 -13.43 18.24 57.08
CA PRO A 598 -12.89 19.42 57.80
C PRO A 598 -11.88 20.27 57.00
N SER A 599 -11.66 21.49 57.49
CA SER A 599 -10.52 22.40 57.22
C SER A 599 -9.63 22.43 58.49
N THR A 600 -8.48 23.13 58.62
CA THR A 600 -7.77 24.18 57.85
C THR A 600 -6.29 23.72 57.58
N ASP A 601 -5.20 24.49 57.36
CA ASP A 601 -4.91 25.95 57.40
C ASP A 601 -3.62 26.38 56.61
N SER A 602 -3.26 27.66 56.76
CA SER A 602 -1.98 28.39 56.60
C SER A 602 -0.64 27.60 56.68
N THR A 603 0.51 28.06 56.16
CA THR A 603 1.04 29.45 55.98
C THR A 603 2.05 29.59 54.81
N GLN A 604 2.24 30.80 54.29
CA GLN A 604 3.52 31.27 53.70
C GLN A 604 4.33 32.08 54.74
N PRO A 605 5.65 32.28 54.56
CA PRO A 605 6.08 33.62 54.11
C PRO A 605 7.30 33.67 53.17
N THR A 606 7.51 34.85 52.59
CA THR A 606 8.73 35.38 51.92
C THR A 606 9.00 36.79 52.50
N PRO A 607 10.04 37.59 52.14
CA PRO A 607 11.26 37.36 51.32
C PRO A 607 12.56 37.84 52.04
N GLN A 608 13.61 38.15 51.23
CA GLN A 608 14.90 38.86 51.48
C GLN A 608 16.14 37.92 51.47
N ALA A 609 17.22 38.07 50.68
CA ALA A 609 17.86 39.12 49.87
C ALA A 609 19.08 39.82 50.52
N THR A 610 20.31 39.48 50.06
CA THR A 610 21.47 40.41 49.94
C THR A 610 22.62 39.84 49.09
N GLN A 611 23.29 40.75 48.37
CA GLN A 611 24.72 40.89 48.00
C GLN A 611 25.72 39.74 48.32
N GLY A 612 26.79 39.47 47.54
CA GLY A 612 27.22 40.06 46.25
C GLY A 612 28.75 40.02 46.01
N ILE A 613 29.18 40.25 44.75
CA ILE A 613 30.54 40.64 44.31
C ILE A 613 31.72 39.65 44.54
N ARG A 614 32.29 39.11 43.44
CA ARG A 614 33.73 39.31 43.06
C ARG A 614 34.05 38.83 41.64
N THR A 615 35.18 39.31 41.11
CA THR A 615 35.58 39.24 39.68
C THR A 615 37.04 38.85 39.50
N SER A 616 37.33 37.91 38.59
CA SER A 616 38.66 37.65 37.98
C SER A 616 38.49 36.59 36.87
N SER A 617 38.54 36.89 35.57
CA SER A 617 39.65 37.38 34.72
C SER A 617 40.49 36.25 34.06
N LEU A 618 40.22 36.03 32.77
CA LEU A 618 41.15 35.67 31.68
C LEU A 618 42.51 35.03 32.01
N CYS A 619 42.79 33.86 31.40
CA CYS A 619 44.03 33.65 30.63
C CYS A 619 43.84 32.55 29.56
N ASN A 620 44.82 32.33 28.66
CA ASN A 620 44.63 31.63 27.38
C ASN A 620 45.90 30.88 26.88
N LEU A 621 45.76 30.07 25.81
CA LEU A 621 46.79 29.54 24.86
C LEU A 621 47.56 28.22 25.14
N THR A 622 47.48 27.31 24.14
CA THR A 622 48.53 26.37 23.60
C THR A 622 49.02 25.18 24.47
N SER A 623 49.61 24.08 23.96
CA SER A 623 50.16 23.72 22.62
C SER A 623 49.99 22.22 22.25
N THR A 624 50.36 21.80 21.03
CA THR A 624 50.30 20.41 20.50
C THR A 624 51.72 19.77 20.29
N PRO A 625 51.97 18.79 19.37
CA PRO A 625 52.33 17.39 19.67
C PRO A 625 53.77 16.99 19.24
N PRO A 626 54.16 15.68 19.26
CA PRO A 626 54.53 15.03 17.96
C PRO A 626 54.48 13.47 17.84
N ARG A 627 54.10 12.98 16.63
CA ARG A 627 54.60 11.74 15.92
C ARG A 627 54.43 10.36 16.61
N GLY A 628 54.55 9.19 15.95
CA GLY A 628 54.83 8.81 14.55
C GLY A 628 54.60 7.28 14.32
N PRO A 629 54.66 6.75 13.08
CA PRO A 629 53.97 5.49 12.71
C PRO A 629 54.87 4.26 12.44
N LEU A 630 54.25 3.07 12.32
CA LEU A 630 54.78 1.90 11.61
C LEU A 630 53.64 1.05 10.98
N SER A 631 53.96 0.33 9.90
CA SER A 631 53.05 -0.48 9.08
C SER A 631 53.70 -1.81 8.71
N PHE A 632 52.97 -2.93 8.59
CA PHE A 632 53.38 -4.08 7.77
C PHE A 632 52.24 -5.07 7.45
N ALA A 633 52.40 -5.75 6.31
CA ALA A 633 51.64 -6.91 5.82
C ALA A 633 52.46 -7.54 4.64
N PRO A 634 52.13 -8.72 4.11
CA PRO A 634 51.56 -9.93 4.71
C PRO A 634 52.49 -11.17 4.48
N SER A 635 52.15 -12.34 5.04
CA SER A 635 52.78 -13.61 4.64
C SER A 635 51.87 -14.83 4.85
N HIS A 636 51.90 -15.80 3.92
CA HIS A 636 51.10 -17.02 3.95
C HIS A 636 51.57 -18.04 5.01
N LEU A 637 50.64 -18.87 5.50
CA LEU A 637 50.74 -20.33 5.41
C LEU A 637 49.35 -20.97 5.51
N ARG A 638 49.27 -22.30 5.35
CA ARG A 638 48.07 -23.04 4.93
C ARG A 638 47.64 -24.14 5.92
N ASP A 639 46.40 -24.58 5.72
CA ASP A 639 45.83 -25.90 6.01
C ASP A 639 45.84 -26.45 7.46
N SER A 640 44.66 -26.46 8.08
CA SER A 640 44.19 -27.53 8.98
C SER A 640 42.66 -27.49 9.11
N LEU A 641 41.98 -28.46 8.50
CA LEU A 641 40.52 -28.64 8.60
C LEU A 641 40.16 -29.40 9.87
N VAL A 642 39.22 -28.87 10.67
CA VAL A 642 38.46 -29.64 11.66
C VAL A 642 37.00 -29.20 11.60
N THR A 643 36.15 -30.05 11.01
CA THR A 643 34.69 -29.93 11.10
C THR A 643 34.22 -30.50 12.45
N ILE A 644 33.21 -29.88 13.05
CA ILE A 644 32.60 -30.34 14.31
C ILE A 644 31.13 -30.63 14.05
N ASP A 645 30.77 -31.90 13.95
CA ASP A 645 29.39 -32.36 13.85
C ASP A 645 28.70 -32.40 15.23
N PRO A 646 27.40 -32.09 15.34
CA PRO A 646 26.63 -32.26 16.57
C PRO A 646 26.27 -33.75 16.82
N PRO A 647 26.23 -34.21 18.09
CA PRO A 647 26.02 -35.62 18.42
C PRO A 647 24.56 -36.09 18.27
N PRO A 648 24.33 -37.39 18.02
CA PRO A 648 22.98 -37.95 17.83
C PRO A 648 22.24 -38.18 19.16
N TYR A 649 20.91 -38.01 19.14
CA TYR A 649 20.01 -38.45 20.20
C TYR A 649 19.18 -39.65 19.75
N THR A 650 19.28 -40.77 20.49
CA THR A 650 18.53 -42.00 20.24
C THR A 650 17.15 -41.99 20.89
N GLN A 651 16.19 -42.66 20.26
CA GLN A 651 14.83 -42.81 20.77
C GLN A 651 14.74 -43.86 21.88
N ALA A 652 13.81 -43.66 22.82
CA ALA A 652 13.24 -44.69 23.68
C ALA A 652 11.71 -44.55 23.64
N ALA A 653 10.98 -45.66 23.52
CA ALA A 653 9.55 -45.64 23.22
C ALA A 653 8.67 -45.80 24.47
N SER A 654 7.47 -45.20 24.44
CA SER A 654 6.31 -45.67 25.20
C SER A 654 5.08 -45.66 24.28
N SER A 655 4.27 -46.71 24.32
CA SER A 655 3.27 -47.00 23.29
C SER A 655 1.83 -46.74 23.75
N ARG A 656 1.01 -46.24 22.82
CA ARG A 656 -0.43 -46.56 22.69
C ARG A 656 -0.90 -46.26 21.28
N GLN A 657 -1.70 -47.17 20.72
CA GLN A 657 -2.14 -47.15 19.32
C GLN A 657 -3.47 -46.41 19.16
N MET A 658 -3.66 -45.74 18.03
CA MET A 658 -4.92 -45.77 17.26
C MET A 658 -4.57 -45.88 15.77
N ALA A 659 -5.52 -46.40 14.97
CA ALA A 659 -5.22 -47.00 13.67
C ALA A 659 -5.17 -46.00 12.50
N SER A 660 -4.36 -46.32 11.49
CA SER A 660 -4.29 -45.64 10.20
C SER A 660 -5.26 -46.25 9.19
N PHE A 661 -6.02 -45.42 8.47
CA PHE A 661 -6.72 -45.81 7.25
C PHE A 661 -5.85 -45.53 6.00
N PRO A 662 -5.89 -46.37 4.95
CA PRO A 662 -5.19 -46.11 3.69
C PRO A 662 -5.90 -45.05 2.83
N PRO A 663 -5.18 -44.35 1.93
CA PRO A 663 -5.77 -43.39 1.01
C PRO A 663 -6.59 -44.08 -0.10
N LEU A 664 -7.69 -43.46 -0.51
CA LEU A 664 -8.46 -43.85 -1.69
C LEU A 664 -7.93 -43.15 -2.97
N PRO A 665 -7.98 -43.79 -4.15
CA PRO A 665 -7.43 -43.24 -5.38
C PRO A 665 -8.34 -42.18 -6.04
N PHE A 666 -7.72 -41.27 -6.78
CA PHE A 666 -8.43 -40.41 -7.74
C PHE A 666 -9.01 -41.24 -8.88
N THR A 667 -10.25 -40.94 -9.28
CA THR A 667 -10.84 -41.37 -10.55
C THR A 667 -11.09 -40.15 -11.45
N GLN A 668 -10.69 -40.24 -12.71
CA GLN A 668 -11.06 -39.26 -13.73
C GLN A 668 -12.49 -39.53 -14.19
N ALA A 669 -13.30 -38.48 -14.32
CA ALA A 669 -14.54 -38.52 -15.09
C ALA A 669 -14.27 -37.95 -16.48
N THR A 670 -14.60 -38.71 -17.53
CA THR A 670 -14.44 -38.30 -18.93
C THR A 670 -15.56 -37.37 -19.38
N ALA A 671 -15.26 -36.44 -20.28
CA ALA A 671 -16.28 -35.62 -20.94
C ALA A 671 -17.16 -36.46 -21.89
N ASP A 672 -18.47 -36.19 -21.90
CA ASP A 672 -19.45 -36.82 -22.79
C ASP A 672 -19.67 -35.94 -24.05
N PRO A 673 -19.35 -36.42 -25.27
CA PRO A 673 -19.37 -35.63 -26.49
C PRO A 673 -20.78 -35.55 -27.15
N ALA A 674 -21.83 -35.31 -26.35
CA ALA A 674 -23.22 -35.48 -26.77
C ALA A 674 -24.10 -34.19 -26.74
N LEU A 675 -23.51 -32.99 -26.66
CA LEU A 675 -24.26 -31.72 -26.61
C LEU A 675 -23.79 -30.65 -27.60
N GLY A 676 -24.75 -30.11 -28.34
CA GLY A 676 -24.66 -28.93 -29.19
C GLY A 676 -25.91 -28.79 -30.09
N PRO A 677 -26.17 -27.62 -30.70
CA PRO A 677 -25.40 -26.37 -30.64
C PRO A 677 -26.05 -25.28 -29.73
N GLU A 678 -25.33 -24.17 -29.59
CA GLU A 678 -25.82 -22.81 -29.25
C GLU A 678 -26.88 -22.65 -28.15
N ILE A 679 -26.40 -22.42 -26.91
CA ILE A 679 -27.13 -21.65 -25.90
C ILE A 679 -26.60 -20.21 -25.96
N GLU A 680 -27.46 -19.23 -26.23
CA GLU A 680 -27.09 -17.81 -26.12
C GLU A 680 -26.72 -17.45 -24.67
N MET A 681 -25.60 -16.74 -24.49
CA MET A 681 -25.19 -16.24 -23.17
C MET A 681 -26.13 -15.13 -22.68
N ILE A 682 -27.11 -15.50 -21.86
CA ILE A 682 -27.93 -14.54 -21.11
C ILE A 682 -27.01 -13.74 -20.14
N PRO A 683 -27.07 -12.39 -20.11
CA PRO A 683 -26.15 -11.58 -19.32
C PRO A 683 -26.20 -11.85 -17.80
N ASN A 684 -25.02 -11.89 -17.17
CA ASN A 684 -24.82 -12.24 -15.75
C ASN A 684 -25.72 -11.47 -14.77
N PHE A 685 -26.48 -12.21 -13.96
CA PHE A 685 -27.29 -11.65 -12.86
C PHE A 685 -26.41 -11.11 -11.72
N CYS A 686 -26.38 -9.78 -11.55
CA CYS A 686 -25.54 -9.12 -10.54
C CYS A 686 -26.30 -8.89 -9.22
N VAL A 687 -26.31 -9.90 -8.34
CA VAL A 687 -26.92 -9.86 -6.99
C VAL A 687 -26.52 -8.60 -6.19
N GLN A 688 -25.25 -8.19 -6.28
CA GLN A 688 -24.71 -7.01 -5.59
C GLN A 688 -25.37 -5.68 -6.00
N SER A 689 -25.94 -5.59 -7.21
CA SER A 689 -26.56 -4.37 -7.71
C SER A 689 -27.98 -4.15 -7.16
N PHE A 690 -28.72 -5.21 -6.84
CA PHE A 690 -30.04 -5.08 -6.21
C PHE A 690 -29.92 -4.69 -4.73
N ALA A 691 -29.01 -5.34 -3.99
CA ALA A 691 -28.84 -5.15 -2.55
C ALA A 691 -28.62 -3.69 -2.12
N ARG A 692 -28.05 -2.85 -2.99
CA ARG A 692 -27.85 -1.40 -2.75
C ARG A 692 -29.13 -0.57 -2.65
N TYR A 693 -30.29 -1.11 -3.02
CA TYR A 693 -31.58 -0.41 -2.99
C TYR A 693 -32.49 -0.83 -1.82
N LEU A 694 -32.03 -1.78 -0.99
CA LEU A 694 -32.68 -2.13 0.28
C LEU A 694 -32.05 -1.31 1.43
N PRO A 695 -32.80 -0.99 2.50
CA PRO A 695 -32.23 -0.32 3.67
C PRO A 695 -31.12 -1.15 4.30
N THR A 696 -30.00 -0.51 4.65
CA THR A 696 -28.83 -1.17 5.25
C THR A 696 -29.16 -1.68 6.66
N GLY A 697 -29.29 -2.99 6.82
CA GLY A 697 -29.48 -3.64 8.12
C GLY A 697 -29.94 -5.10 8.04
N CYS A 698 -30.70 -5.48 7.01
CA CYS A 698 -31.14 -6.86 6.79
C CYS A 698 -31.12 -7.23 5.31
N HIS A 699 -30.65 -8.44 5.00
CA HIS A 699 -31.09 -9.14 3.79
C HIS A 699 -32.45 -9.80 4.11
N PRO A 700 -33.58 -9.34 3.53
CA PRO A 700 -34.87 -9.98 3.79
C PRO A 700 -34.91 -11.37 3.17
N CYS A 701 -35.52 -12.33 3.87
CA CYS A 701 -35.98 -13.57 3.24
C CYS A 701 -37.06 -13.27 2.18
N TYR A 702 -37.34 -14.24 1.31
CA TYR A 702 -38.32 -14.09 0.23
C TYR A 702 -39.68 -13.58 0.73
N ASP A 703 -40.20 -14.12 1.83
CA ASP A 703 -41.49 -13.72 2.41
C ASP A 703 -41.51 -12.28 2.94
N CYS A 704 -40.37 -11.78 3.43
CA CYS A 704 -40.21 -10.37 3.76
C CYS A 704 -40.05 -9.50 2.50
N TYR A 705 -39.30 -9.96 1.51
CA TYR A 705 -39.09 -9.25 0.24
C TYR A 705 -40.39 -9.07 -0.56
N MET A 706 -41.31 -10.02 -0.51
CA MET A 706 -42.58 -9.99 -1.24
C MET A 706 -43.68 -9.14 -0.57
N LYS A 707 -43.49 -8.67 0.67
CA LYS A 707 -44.47 -7.81 1.36
C LYS A 707 -44.82 -6.54 0.54
N PRO A 708 -46.05 -6.00 0.68
CA PRO A 708 -46.45 -4.77 -0.01
C PRO A 708 -45.54 -3.57 0.29
N GLU A 709 -45.00 -3.48 1.51
CA GLU A 709 -44.13 -2.39 1.96
C GLU A 709 -42.84 -2.21 1.09
N TYR A 710 -42.35 -3.28 0.46
CA TYR A 710 -41.18 -3.22 -0.43
C TYR A 710 -41.52 -3.08 -1.92
N GLU A 711 -42.80 -3.15 -2.31
CA GLU A 711 -43.23 -3.03 -3.70
C GLU A 711 -42.74 -1.74 -4.41
N PRO A 712 -42.71 -0.56 -3.75
CA PRO A 712 -42.14 0.65 -4.35
C PRO A 712 -40.64 0.51 -4.67
N ALA A 713 -39.89 -0.22 -3.85
CA ALA A 713 -38.46 -0.48 -4.08
C ALA A 713 -38.25 -1.45 -5.25
N ARG A 714 -39.04 -2.55 -5.31
CA ARG A 714 -39.03 -3.50 -6.44
C ARG A 714 -39.30 -2.78 -7.76
N LYS A 715 -40.38 -1.99 -7.83
CA LYS A 715 -40.76 -1.20 -9.02
C LYS A 715 -39.74 -0.10 -9.38
N LYS A 716 -39.06 0.50 -8.39
CA LYS A 716 -37.97 1.47 -8.62
C LYS A 716 -36.74 0.80 -9.23
N TRP A 717 -36.34 -0.37 -8.73
CA TRP A 717 -35.20 -1.12 -9.29
C TRP A 717 -35.47 -1.56 -10.73
N MET A 718 -36.64 -2.14 -11.03
CA MET A 718 -36.96 -2.61 -12.38
C MET A 718 -36.91 -1.50 -13.44
N ARG A 719 -37.36 -0.28 -13.11
CA ARG A 719 -37.19 0.89 -13.99
C ARG A 719 -35.73 1.24 -14.23
N ILE A 720 -34.92 1.31 -13.18
CA ILE A 720 -33.49 1.59 -13.27
C ILE A 720 -32.77 0.51 -14.08
N TYR A 721 -33.16 -0.75 -13.95
CA TYR A 721 -32.59 -1.85 -14.72
C TYR A 721 -32.93 -1.73 -16.22
N ALA A 722 -34.19 -1.45 -16.56
CA ALA A 722 -34.62 -1.22 -17.95
C ALA A 722 -33.98 0.03 -18.59
N ASP A 723 -33.83 1.12 -17.82
CA ASP A 723 -33.13 2.34 -18.27
C ASP A 723 -31.64 2.10 -18.60
N ILE A 724 -31.01 1.08 -17.99
CA ILE A 724 -29.61 0.70 -18.22
C ILE A 724 -29.49 -0.35 -19.34
N HIS A 725 -30.51 -1.18 -19.57
CA HIS A 725 -30.51 -2.29 -20.54
C HIS A 725 -31.63 -2.12 -21.60
N PRO A 726 -31.58 -1.08 -22.44
CA PRO A 726 -32.62 -0.79 -23.43
C PRO A 726 -32.71 -1.88 -24.50
N GLY A 727 -33.69 -2.78 -24.33
CA GLY A 727 -33.90 -3.95 -25.19
C GLY A 727 -34.50 -5.15 -24.44
N CYS A 728 -34.29 -5.22 -23.12
CA CYS A 728 -34.92 -6.21 -22.25
C CYS A 728 -36.42 -5.89 -22.02
N LYS A 729 -37.32 -6.88 -22.13
CA LYS A 729 -38.76 -6.63 -21.91
C LYS A 729 -39.10 -6.61 -20.41
N PRO A 730 -40.19 -5.94 -19.99
CA PRO A 730 -40.65 -5.99 -18.60
C PRO A 730 -40.80 -7.40 -18.05
N GLU A 731 -41.35 -8.33 -18.84
CA GLU A 731 -41.50 -9.75 -18.48
C GLU A 731 -40.16 -10.42 -18.16
N ASP A 732 -39.13 -10.14 -18.95
CA ASP A 732 -37.79 -10.72 -18.80
C ASP A 732 -37.10 -10.19 -17.52
N VAL A 733 -37.33 -8.91 -17.16
CA VAL A 733 -36.77 -8.28 -15.95
C VAL A 733 -37.39 -8.85 -14.67
N GLU A 734 -38.69 -9.17 -14.66
CA GLU A 734 -39.30 -9.88 -13.53
C GLU A 734 -38.73 -11.30 -13.40
N ARG A 735 -38.59 -12.02 -14.52
CA ARG A 735 -38.02 -13.38 -14.56
C ARG A 735 -36.56 -13.40 -14.06
N MET A 736 -35.74 -12.46 -14.53
CA MET A 736 -34.33 -12.30 -14.15
C MET A 736 -34.11 -11.88 -12.69
N SER A 737 -35.15 -11.53 -11.92
CA SER A 737 -34.99 -11.13 -10.51
C SER A 737 -34.71 -12.31 -9.54
N GLY A 738 -34.49 -13.52 -10.07
CA GLY A 738 -34.10 -14.72 -9.31
C GLY A 738 -35.27 -15.45 -8.62
N ILE A 739 -36.51 -15.01 -8.84
CA ILE A 739 -37.69 -15.55 -8.16
C ILE A 739 -37.97 -17.01 -8.56
N GLU A 740 -37.87 -17.39 -9.84
CA GLU A 740 -38.07 -18.77 -10.26
C GLU A 740 -37.04 -19.73 -9.65
N ASP A 741 -35.74 -19.38 -9.68
CA ASP A 741 -34.69 -20.26 -9.15
C ASP A 741 -34.70 -20.37 -7.63
N ILE A 742 -35.08 -19.30 -6.91
CA ILE A 742 -35.27 -19.38 -5.45
C ILE A 742 -36.50 -20.25 -5.13
N ALA A 743 -37.62 -20.09 -5.84
CA ALA A 743 -38.79 -20.94 -5.64
C ALA A 743 -38.53 -22.41 -5.99
N ARG A 744 -37.70 -22.68 -7.02
CA ARG A 744 -37.28 -24.03 -7.41
C ARG A 744 -36.36 -24.67 -6.36
N ASN A 745 -35.37 -23.93 -5.86
CA ASN A 745 -34.46 -24.40 -4.79
C ASN A 745 -35.14 -24.59 -3.43
N LEU A 746 -36.26 -23.89 -3.18
CA LEU A 746 -37.08 -24.07 -1.98
C LEU A 746 -38.18 -25.14 -2.14
N GLY A 747 -38.27 -25.82 -3.28
CA GLY A 747 -39.28 -26.85 -3.55
C GLY A 747 -40.72 -26.33 -3.69
N LEU A 748 -40.89 -25.02 -3.90
CA LEU A 748 -42.20 -24.36 -4.01
C LEU A 748 -42.78 -24.37 -5.44
N LEU A 749 -42.03 -24.91 -6.41
CA LEU A 749 -42.49 -25.18 -7.77
C LEU A 749 -42.61 -26.69 -7.98
N ASN A 750 -43.85 -27.19 -8.09
CA ASN A 750 -44.11 -28.57 -8.50
C ASN A 750 -43.61 -28.78 -9.94
N VAL A 751 -42.83 -29.85 -10.15
CA VAL A 751 -42.33 -30.23 -11.48
C VAL A 751 -43.46 -30.85 -12.30
N ALA A 752 -44.15 -30.02 -13.09
CA ALA A 752 -44.94 -30.47 -14.24
C ALA A 752 -44.05 -30.44 -15.48
N GLN A 753 -43.95 -31.57 -16.18
CA GLN A 753 -43.05 -31.72 -17.33
C GLN A 753 -43.65 -31.07 -18.59
N GLU A 754 -42.81 -30.42 -19.40
CA GLU A 754 -43.06 -30.39 -20.84
C GLU A 754 -42.66 -31.75 -21.43
N VAL A 755 -43.64 -32.65 -21.56
CA VAL A 755 -43.63 -33.72 -22.56
C VAL A 755 -44.89 -33.57 -23.38
N ASN A 756 -44.73 -33.41 -24.69
CA ASN A 756 -45.84 -33.28 -25.63
C ASN A 756 -45.84 -34.47 -26.60
N THR A 757 -47.05 -34.85 -27.05
CA THR A 757 -47.36 -35.98 -27.95
C THR A 757 -47.34 -37.41 -27.38
N ALA A 758 -48.16 -38.26 -28.01
CA ALA A 758 -48.35 -39.72 -27.88
C ALA A 758 -49.23 -40.31 -26.73
N GLU A 759 -50.23 -41.09 -27.17
CA GLU A 759 -50.83 -42.28 -26.54
C GLU A 759 -51.56 -42.21 -25.17
N SER A 760 -52.82 -41.74 -25.25
CA SER A 760 -54.02 -42.45 -24.76
C SER A 760 -54.07 -43.15 -23.38
N GLY A 761 -54.89 -42.59 -22.48
CA GLY A 761 -56.00 -43.38 -21.89
C GLY A 761 -56.20 -43.39 -20.37
N LYS A 762 -57.40 -42.94 -19.95
CA LYS A 762 -58.10 -43.20 -18.66
C LYS A 762 -57.44 -42.63 -17.38
N VAL A 763 -58.07 -41.88 -16.45
CA VAL A 763 -59.45 -41.70 -15.89
C VAL A 763 -59.47 -42.14 -14.41
N GLU A 764 -60.08 -41.30 -13.55
CA GLU A 764 -60.41 -41.50 -12.11
C GLU A 764 -59.21 -41.62 -11.12
N ALA A 765 -59.04 -40.69 -10.17
CA ALA A 765 -59.69 -40.53 -8.83
C ALA A 765 -58.86 -41.22 -7.70
N VAL A 766 -58.94 -40.92 -6.39
CA VAL A 766 -59.90 -40.19 -5.53
C VAL A 766 -59.15 -39.27 -4.52
N GLN A 767 -59.89 -38.40 -3.82
CA GLN A 767 -59.47 -37.58 -2.68
C GLN A 767 -59.25 -38.37 -1.36
N ASP A 768 -58.79 -37.64 -0.32
CA ASP A 768 -59.01 -37.90 1.13
C ASP A 768 -58.30 -39.15 1.74
N GLU A 769 -58.09 -39.31 3.06
CA GLU A 769 -58.59 -38.55 4.23
C GLU A 769 -57.59 -38.51 5.43
N ALA A 770 -58.04 -37.82 6.48
CA ALA A 770 -57.54 -37.48 7.82
C ALA A 770 -56.56 -38.37 8.64
N GLU A 771 -55.97 -37.66 9.62
CA GLU A 771 -55.56 -38.07 10.98
C GLU A 771 -55.46 -39.56 11.37
N MET A 772 -54.25 -40.01 11.69
CA MET A 772 -53.87 -40.69 12.95
C MET A 772 -52.33 -40.84 12.98
N GLN A 773 -51.60 -40.79 14.12
CA GLN A 773 -52.01 -40.78 15.52
C GLN A 773 -50.96 -40.06 16.40
N LYS A 774 -51.36 -39.56 17.58
CA LYS A 774 -50.41 -39.13 18.63
C LYS A 774 -49.78 -40.35 19.30
N MET A 775 -48.45 -40.41 19.42
CA MET A 775 -47.68 -40.91 20.57
C MET A 775 -46.17 -40.95 20.25
N GLY A 776 -45.33 -40.44 21.15
CA GLY A 776 -43.88 -40.29 20.99
C GLY A 776 -43.37 -39.12 21.80
#